data_AF-A0A2G2ZN90-F1
#
_entry.id   AF-A0A2G2ZN90-F1
#
_cell.length_a   1.000
_cell.length_b   1.000
_cell.length_c   1.000
_cell.angle_alpha   90.00
_cell.angle_beta   90.00
_cell.angle_gamma   90.00
#
_symmetry.space_group_name_H-M   'P 1'
#
loop_
_entity.id
_entity.type
_entity.pdbx_description
1 polymer ?
#
loop_
_entity_poly.entity_id
_entity_poly.type
_entity_poly.pdbx_seq_one_letter_code
_entity_poly.pdbx_strand_id
1 'polypeptide(L)'
;MKEIRDGAQANRNASSDSTPLVLDVDDFKGDFSFDDLFGNLVTELLPSYLEKEDSSEGHGTIDAISNGHMRVPSNAGKLLSSPLFPEVDALLSLFKNSSTQLVEQKRQVDAKLSNLTKEVSVQDLKHRKTLAELEKGVDGLFGSFARLDSRISCVGHTAAKIGDHLQSADTQRESASQTIELIKYLMEFNRSPGDLTALSPLFTDDNRGVAEAASIAQKLRSFADEDIGRQKTTVSSSVGNATSNKGLEVAITNLQEYCNELENRLLARFDVATQKRDLSTMGEYGKILSQQFNRGTSAMQHYVGLRPMFDVEVMNADAKLVLGDEGAQPSPSNVANGLSSMFKEITDTVRKEAATIAAVFPSPKDVMSILVQRVLEDRVPKLLEKLLQKPSLVNPPPMEEGGLVLYLRLLAVAYEKTQEFAKELRSVGCGDLDVEGLTESLFLPHKDTYIECEQASLKQLYKAKMNELRTESQLSSESSGTIGRSKGASIVLSNPEIIVTVVTEFVRWNEEAISRCSLFSLQAATLAASFKPVFTCLLDQVSQYITGGLERARDCVTEAAALREKHLLGTSVSRRVAAAAASAAENAAAAGESSFRSFMVAVQCCGSSVAILQQYFVNSISRLLLPVDGAHAASSEEMATAMSRAESVACKGLQQCIETVIAEVERLLSTEQKATDYRSPDDGIIPDHRPTSACACAVAYLSRVLESAFTGLEGLNKQAFLTELGNRLHKGLLNHWQKFTFNPR
;
A
#
# COMPACT_ATOMS: atom_id res chain seq x y z
N MET A 1 13.18 17.53 48.64
CA MET A 1 14.11 18.12 49.62
C MET A 1 14.79 16.98 50.35
N LYS A 2 16.13 16.89 50.26
CA LYS A 2 17.09 15.94 50.88
C LYS A 2 16.97 14.45 50.51
N GLU A 3 17.86 13.94 49.66
CA GLU A 3 19.21 13.38 49.95
C GLU A 3 19.17 12.11 50.81
N ILE A 4 19.53 10.97 50.20
CA ILE A 4 20.19 9.85 50.87
C ILE A 4 21.39 9.46 50.01
N ARG A 5 22.52 9.33 50.69
CA ARG A 5 23.89 9.22 50.21
C ARG A 5 24.49 7.91 50.71
N ASP A 6 25.33 7.33 49.84
CA ASP A 6 26.43 6.39 50.03
C ASP A 6 26.20 4.96 50.56
N GLY A 7 26.82 4.04 49.80
CA GLY A 7 26.89 2.61 50.04
C GLY A 7 27.80 2.19 51.18
N ALA A 8 27.78 0.89 51.45
CA ALA A 8 28.82 0.19 52.20
C ALA A 8 28.98 -1.22 51.61
N GLN A 9 30.19 -1.49 51.10
CA GLN A 9 30.70 -2.83 50.80
C GLN A 9 30.67 -3.69 52.07
N ALA A 10 30.18 -4.92 51.97
CA ALA A 10 30.44 -5.97 52.95
C ALA A 10 31.31 -7.06 52.33
N ASN A 11 32.56 -7.05 52.77
CA ASN A 11 33.60 -8.06 52.58
C ASN A 11 33.13 -9.42 53.12
N ARG A 12 33.27 -10.51 52.36
CA ARG A 12 33.27 -11.88 52.92
C ARG A 12 34.56 -12.58 52.51
N ASN A 13 35.48 -12.61 53.46
CA ASN A 13 36.68 -13.44 53.43
C ASN A 13 36.29 -14.91 53.50
N ALA A 14 37.01 -15.73 52.75
CA ALA A 14 36.99 -17.18 52.86
C ALA A 14 37.55 -17.62 54.23
N SER A 15 36.77 -18.45 54.94
CA SER A 15 37.28 -19.36 55.96
C SER A 15 36.63 -20.72 55.75
N SER A 16 37.47 -21.71 55.48
CA SER A 16 37.15 -23.13 55.43
C SER A 16 36.63 -23.60 56.79
N ASP A 17 35.32 -23.80 56.90
CA ASP A 17 34.73 -24.71 57.87
C ASP A 17 33.36 -25.16 57.34
N SER A 18 33.19 -26.48 57.25
CA SER A 18 31.98 -27.15 56.79
C SER A 18 30.80 -26.84 57.71
N THR A 19 30.01 -25.82 57.39
CA THR A 19 28.73 -25.54 58.07
C THR A 19 27.54 -25.97 57.21
N PRO A 20 26.54 -26.64 57.79
CA PRO A 20 25.36 -27.10 57.06
C PRO A 20 24.54 -25.91 56.56
N LEU A 21 24.07 -25.98 55.32
CA LEU A 21 23.20 -24.97 54.72
C LEU A 21 21.99 -24.72 55.67
N VAL A 22 21.88 -23.50 56.19
CA VAL A 22 20.70 -23.06 56.95
C VAL A 22 19.87 -22.24 55.97
N LEU A 23 18.73 -22.79 55.54
CA LEU A 23 17.77 -22.07 54.70
C LEU A 23 16.95 -21.13 55.59
N ASP A 24 16.94 -19.83 55.30
CA ASP A 24 16.10 -18.85 56.00
C ASP A 24 14.79 -18.60 55.22
N VAL A 25 13.72 -18.27 55.91
CA VAL A 25 12.39 -17.98 55.32
C VAL A 25 12.46 -16.78 54.37
N ASP A 26 13.40 -15.87 54.58
CA ASP A 26 13.61 -14.70 53.74
C ASP A 26 14.29 -15.03 52.39
N ASP A 27 14.97 -16.18 52.26
CA ASP A 27 15.58 -16.64 50.99
C ASP A 27 14.52 -17.05 49.95
N PHE A 28 13.28 -17.30 50.39
CA PHE A 28 12.15 -17.66 49.53
C PHE A 28 11.23 -16.48 49.17
N LYS A 29 11.62 -15.25 49.51
CA LYS A 29 10.88 -14.04 49.14
C LYS A 29 11.47 -13.44 47.85
N GLY A 30 10.84 -13.74 46.71
CA GLY A 30 11.22 -13.20 45.39
C GLY A 30 11.34 -14.28 44.32
N ASP A 31 12.13 -14.04 43.28
CA ASP A 31 12.39 -14.99 42.18
C ASP A 31 13.31 -16.12 42.68
N PHE A 32 12.71 -17.13 43.31
CA PHE A 32 13.42 -18.33 43.75
C PHE A 32 13.71 -19.24 42.54
N SER A 33 14.99 -19.46 42.26
CA SER A 33 15.48 -20.39 41.24
C SER A 33 16.04 -21.64 41.92
N PHE A 34 15.40 -22.78 41.65
CA PHE A 34 15.86 -24.07 42.16
C PHE A 34 17.26 -24.43 41.63
N ASP A 35 17.54 -24.06 40.37
CA ASP A 35 18.80 -24.39 39.70
C ASP A 35 19.98 -23.64 40.33
N ASP A 36 19.77 -22.41 40.80
CA ASP A 36 20.82 -21.62 41.48
C ASP A 36 21.09 -22.14 42.90
N LEU A 37 20.04 -22.54 43.64
CA LEU A 37 20.20 -23.17 44.95
C LEU A 37 20.90 -24.53 44.82
N PHE A 38 20.51 -25.33 43.83
CA PHE A 38 21.10 -26.63 43.56
C PHE A 38 22.56 -26.51 43.09
N GLY A 39 22.84 -25.56 42.21
CA GLY A 39 24.18 -25.23 41.76
C GLY A 39 25.11 -24.88 42.93
N ASN A 40 24.70 -23.96 43.81
CA ASN A 40 25.49 -23.59 44.98
C ASN A 40 25.71 -24.75 45.96
N LEU A 41 24.75 -25.68 46.08
CA LEU A 41 24.83 -26.84 46.97
C LEU A 41 25.82 -27.91 46.48
N VAL A 42 25.91 -28.09 45.15
CA VAL A 42 26.60 -29.24 44.54
C VAL A 42 28.00 -28.87 44.04
N THR A 43 28.26 -27.60 43.72
CA THR A 43 29.52 -27.16 43.09
C THR A 43 30.76 -27.29 44.00
N GLU A 44 30.60 -27.34 45.33
CA GLU A 44 31.73 -27.55 46.25
C GLU A 44 32.14 -29.03 46.44
N LEU A 45 31.37 -30.01 45.93
CA LEU A 45 31.54 -31.44 46.27
C LEU A 45 31.75 -32.39 45.08
N LEU A 46 31.87 -31.92 43.82
CA LEU A 46 32.13 -32.78 42.66
C LEU A 46 33.43 -32.40 41.91
N PRO A 47 34.35 -33.35 41.61
CA PRO A 47 35.52 -33.09 40.77
C PRO A 47 35.12 -32.84 39.31
N SER A 48 35.75 -31.86 38.65
CA SER A 48 35.51 -31.55 37.23
C SER A 48 35.97 -32.70 36.31
N TYR A 49 35.03 -33.29 35.57
CA TYR A 49 35.31 -34.39 34.65
C TYR A 49 35.72 -33.85 33.27
N LEU A 50 36.92 -34.26 32.82
CA LEU A 50 37.53 -33.95 31.52
C LEU A 50 36.83 -34.67 30.35
N GLU A 51 36.60 -33.93 29.27
CA GLU A 51 36.05 -34.37 27.98
C GLU A 51 36.85 -35.50 27.33
N LYS A 52 36.14 -36.42 26.66
CA LYS A 52 36.64 -37.14 25.48
C LYS A 52 35.51 -37.37 24.47
N GLU A 53 35.72 -36.85 23.28
CA GLU A 53 34.98 -37.13 22.05
C GLU A 53 34.99 -38.63 21.71
N ASP A 54 33.91 -39.12 21.10
CA ASP A 54 34.04 -40.13 20.06
C ASP A 54 32.87 -40.08 19.06
N SER A 55 33.28 -40.09 17.81
CA SER A 55 32.53 -40.18 16.56
C SER A 55 31.93 -41.58 16.30
N SER A 56 30.78 -41.64 15.60
CA SER A 56 30.55 -42.45 14.38
C SER A 56 29.13 -43.04 14.26
N GLU A 57 28.50 -42.69 13.12
CA GLU A 57 27.59 -43.45 12.23
C GLU A 57 26.57 -44.48 12.77
N GLY A 58 25.31 -44.33 12.32
CA GLY A 58 24.33 -45.43 12.31
C GLY A 58 22.90 -44.99 11.99
N HIS A 59 22.44 -45.31 10.79
CA HIS A 59 21.11 -45.01 10.22
C HIS A 59 19.95 -45.63 11.05
N GLY A 60 18.80 -44.94 11.06
CA GLY A 60 17.67 -45.23 11.96
C GLY A 60 16.82 -46.45 11.63
N THR A 61 15.84 -46.72 12.50
CA THR A 61 14.49 -47.21 12.17
C THR A 61 13.60 -47.00 13.39
N ILE A 62 12.41 -46.43 13.16
CA ILE A 62 11.32 -46.28 14.12
C ILE A 62 10.48 -47.57 14.15
N ASP A 63 9.98 -47.88 15.34
CA ASP A 63 8.77 -48.66 15.67
C ASP A 63 8.83 -50.13 16.14
N ALA A 64 8.00 -50.31 17.17
CA ALA A 64 7.16 -51.45 17.50
C ALA A 64 7.69 -52.56 18.42
N ILE A 65 7.35 -52.39 19.71
CA ILE A 65 6.62 -53.34 20.58
C ILE A 65 7.08 -54.81 20.55
N SER A 66 7.59 -55.28 21.69
CA SER A 66 7.14 -56.60 22.19
C SER A 66 7.23 -56.68 23.71
N ASN A 67 6.07 -56.97 24.30
CA ASN A 67 5.83 -57.18 25.72
C ASN A 67 6.16 -58.64 26.04
N GLY A 68 6.99 -58.90 27.06
CA GLY A 68 7.44 -60.25 27.39
C GLY A 68 7.84 -60.38 28.85
N HIS A 69 6.85 -60.58 29.72
CA HIS A 69 7.00 -60.90 31.12
C HIS A 69 7.66 -62.28 31.28
N MET A 70 8.81 -62.36 31.94
CA MET A 70 9.26 -63.59 32.63
C MET A 70 9.77 -63.24 34.02
N ARG A 71 9.42 -64.12 34.96
CA ARG A 71 9.45 -63.94 36.40
C ARG A 71 10.43 -64.96 36.99
N VAL A 72 11.04 -64.60 38.13
CA VAL A 72 11.60 -65.47 39.20
C VAL A 72 13.06 -65.94 38.99
N PRO A 73 13.92 -66.18 40.04
CA PRO A 73 13.75 -66.00 41.50
C PRO A 73 14.88 -65.24 42.25
N SER A 74 14.52 -64.87 43.49
CA SER A 74 15.37 -64.52 44.63
C SER A 74 16.27 -65.66 45.13
N ASN A 75 17.52 -65.34 45.53
CA ASN A 75 18.10 -65.79 46.81
C ASN A 75 19.45 -65.12 47.14
N ALA A 76 19.63 -64.77 48.42
CA ALA A 76 20.87 -64.55 49.22
C ALA A 76 22.09 -63.91 48.50
N GLY A 77 22.62 -62.76 48.89
CA GLY A 77 23.02 -62.41 50.24
C GLY A 77 24.54 -62.22 50.29
N LYS A 78 24.98 -60.97 50.56
CA LYS A 78 26.30 -60.54 51.05
C LYS A 78 27.54 -60.88 50.20
N LEU A 79 28.05 -59.82 49.56
CA LEU A 79 29.45 -59.37 49.41
C LEU A 79 29.37 -58.45 48.18
N LEU A 80 29.45 -57.13 48.30
CA LEU A 80 30.72 -56.44 48.37
C LEU A 80 30.54 -55.06 49.02
N SER A 81 31.28 -54.88 50.10
CA SER A 81 31.67 -53.61 50.70
C SER A 81 32.55 -52.81 49.75
N SER A 82 32.09 -51.61 49.37
CA SER A 82 32.83 -50.33 49.19
C SER A 82 31.99 -49.45 48.25
N PRO A 83 31.39 -48.33 48.71
CA PRO A 83 30.76 -47.41 47.76
C PRO A 83 31.86 -46.76 46.93
N LEU A 84 31.71 -46.88 45.61
CA LEU A 84 32.62 -46.35 44.59
C LEU A 84 32.65 -44.80 44.51
N PHE A 85 32.02 -44.09 45.45
CA PHE A 85 32.06 -42.63 45.58
C PHE A 85 31.79 -42.23 47.05
N PRO A 86 32.82 -41.86 47.83
CA PRO A 86 32.66 -41.38 49.22
C PRO A 86 31.85 -40.08 49.30
N GLU A 87 31.77 -39.30 48.23
CA GLU A 87 31.00 -38.04 48.19
C GLU A 87 29.49 -38.25 48.15
N VAL A 88 28.98 -39.43 47.76
CA VAL A 88 27.53 -39.70 47.64
C VAL A 88 26.82 -39.74 48.99
N ASP A 89 27.43 -40.33 50.01
CA ASP A 89 26.83 -40.39 51.36
C ASP A 89 26.82 -39.00 52.03
N ALA A 90 27.85 -38.18 51.76
CA ALA A 90 27.89 -36.78 52.20
C ALA A 90 26.80 -35.96 51.52
N LEU A 91 26.65 -36.08 50.19
CA LEU A 91 25.58 -35.41 49.42
C LEU A 91 24.19 -35.85 49.88
N LEU A 92 23.99 -37.16 50.11
CA LEU A 92 22.71 -37.71 50.58
C LEU A 92 22.36 -37.20 51.98
N SER A 93 23.34 -37.07 52.87
CA SER A 93 23.13 -36.50 54.20
C SER A 93 22.74 -35.01 54.13
N LEU A 94 23.37 -34.27 53.21
CA LEU A 94 23.08 -32.86 52.95
C LEU A 94 21.66 -32.70 52.39
N PHE A 95 21.27 -33.48 51.39
CA PHE A 95 19.90 -33.48 50.84
C PHE A 95 18.85 -33.89 51.88
N LYS A 96 19.13 -34.88 52.73
CA LYS A 96 18.22 -35.26 53.82
C LYS A 96 18.06 -34.15 54.86
N ASN A 97 19.15 -33.46 55.22
CA ASN A 97 19.11 -32.34 56.15
C ASN A 97 18.32 -31.16 55.53
N SER A 98 18.64 -30.77 54.29
CA SER A 98 17.90 -29.73 53.57
C SER A 98 16.42 -30.07 53.39
N SER A 99 16.08 -31.33 53.10
CA SER A 99 14.69 -31.79 53.01
C SER A 99 13.97 -31.68 54.36
N THR A 100 14.63 -32.05 55.46
CA THR A 100 14.04 -31.96 56.80
C THR A 100 13.82 -30.51 57.21
N GLN A 101 14.79 -29.63 56.92
CA GLN A 101 14.66 -28.20 57.17
C GLN A 101 13.55 -27.57 56.32
N LEU A 102 13.40 -27.97 55.04
CA LEU A 102 12.32 -27.49 54.18
C LEU A 102 10.93 -27.92 54.68
N VAL A 103 10.81 -29.15 55.20
CA VAL A 103 9.57 -29.62 55.82
C VAL A 103 9.24 -28.84 57.09
N GLU A 104 10.24 -28.54 57.92
CA GLU A 104 10.04 -27.75 59.14
C GLU A 104 9.70 -26.28 58.82
N GLN A 105 10.36 -25.69 57.83
CA GLN A 105 10.02 -24.37 57.30
C GLN A 105 8.58 -24.33 56.77
N LYS A 106 8.19 -25.33 55.97
CA LYS A 106 6.81 -25.48 55.49
C LYS A 106 5.83 -25.54 56.66
N ARG A 107 6.12 -26.33 57.70
CA ARG A 107 5.28 -26.41 58.90
C ARG A 107 5.16 -25.07 59.63
N GLN A 108 6.23 -24.29 59.72
CA GLN A 108 6.21 -22.96 60.33
C GLN A 108 5.43 -21.96 59.49
N VAL A 109 5.55 -22.01 58.16
CA VAL A 109 4.75 -21.19 57.24
C VAL A 109 3.28 -21.57 57.34
N ASP A 110 2.94 -22.85 57.34
CA ASP A 110 1.56 -23.35 57.50
C ASP A 110 0.96 -22.91 58.86
N ALA A 111 1.76 -22.93 59.93
CA ALA A 111 1.33 -22.45 61.25
C ALA A 111 1.10 -20.93 61.27
N LYS A 112 2.00 -20.14 60.66
CA LYS A 112 1.83 -18.69 60.48
C LYS A 112 0.60 -18.38 59.63
N LEU A 113 0.40 -19.11 58.53
CA LEU A 113 -0.77 -18.99 57.67
C LEU A 113 -2.04 -19.27 58.46
N SER A 114 -2.09 -20.37 59.22
CA SER A 114 -3.26 -20.73 60.04
C SER A 114 -3.58 -19.68 61.11
N ASN A 115 -2.56 -19.13 61.79
CA ASN A 115 -2.75 -18.07 62.77
C ASN A 115 -3.24 -16.78 62.11
N LEU A 116 -2.66 -16.40 60.96
CA LEU A 116 -3.08 -15.23 60.21
C LEU A 116 -4.50 -15.40 59.68
N THR A 117 -4.88 -16.59 59.19
CA THR A 117 -6.27 -16.89 58.79
C THR A 117 -7.23 -16.75 59.97
N LYS A 118 -6.86 -17.20 61.17
CA LYS A 118 -7.69 -17.03 62.37
C LYS A 118 -7.81 -15.56 62.75
N GLU A 119 -6.71 -14.81 62.75
CA GLU A 119 -6.72 -13.38 63.08
C GLU A 119 -7.51 -12.57 62.06
N VAL A 120 -7.35 -12.87 60.76
CA VAL A 120 -8.17 -12.31 59.68
C VAL A 120 -9.63 -12.65 59.90
N SER A 121 -9.99 -13.89 60.26
CA SER A 121 -11.39 -14.25 60.51
C SER A 121 -12.01 -13.49 61.69
N VAL A 122 -11.23 -13.24 62.76
CA VAL A 122 -11.68 -12.49 63.93
C VAL A 122 -11.82 -11.00 63.59
N GLN A 123 -10.85 -10.44 62.86
CA GLN A 123 -10.91 -9.06 62.40
C GLN A 123 -12.05 -8.87 61.41
N ASP A 124 -12.30 -9.82 60.52
CA ASP A 124 -13.40 -9.78 59.55
C ASP A 124 -14.76 -9.82 60.28
N LEU A 125 -14.90 -10.64 61.31
CA LEU A 125 -16.13 -10.70 62.13
C LEU A 125 -16.34 -9.39 62.92
N LYS A 126 -15.27 -8.81 63.46
CA LYS A 126 -15.30 -7.49 64.13
C LYS A 126 -15.64 -6.39 63.12
N HIS A 127 -15.02 -6.41 61.95
CA HIS A 127 -15.25 -5.46 60.88
C HIS A 127 -16.69 -5.53 60.39
N ARG A 128 -17.23 -6.73 60.15
CA ARG A 128 -18.62 -6.96 59.76
C ARG A 128 -19.60 -6.41 60.78
N LYS A 129 -19.30 -6.54 62.08
CA LYS A 129 -20.12 -5.96 63.14
C LYS A 129 -20.07 -4.43 63.13
N THR A 130 -18.87 -3.84 63.02
CA THR A 130 -18.74 -2.38 62.89
C THR A 130 -19.39 -1.86 61.62
N LEU A 131 -19.35 -2.63 60.53
CA LEU A 131 -19.99 -2.29 59.26
C LEU A 131 -21.50 -2.28 59.40
N ALA A 132 -22.09 -3.26 60.10
CA ALA A 132 -23.53 -3.31 60.36
C ALA A 132 -24.00 -2.17 61.30
N GLU A 133 -23.19 -1.82 62.32
CA GLU A 133 -23.47 -0.66 63.18
C GLU A 133 -23.36 0.65 62.40
N LEU A 134 -22.36 0.77 61.52
CA LEU A 134 -22.19 1.91 60.64
C LEU A 134 -23.31 1.99 59.60
N GLU A 135 -23.73 0.88 58.99
CA GLU A 135 -24.85 0.78 58.06
C GLU A 135 -26.13 1.28 58.73
N LYS A 136 -26.42 0.81 59.94
CA LYS A 136 -27.56 1.32 60.73
C LYS A 136 -27.43 2.82 61.07
N GLY A 137 -26.21 3.28 61.35
CA GLY A 137 -25.92 4.70 61.60
C GLY A 137 -26.10 5.55 60.33
N VAL A 138 -25.67 5.04 59.19
CA VAL A 138 -25.79 5.62 57.86
C VAL A 138 -27.25 5.62 57.41
N ASP A 139 -28.03 4.58 57.67
CA ASP A 139 -29.47 4.56 57.44
C ASP A 139 -30.20 5.59 58.31
N GLY A 140 -29.82 5.72 59.59
CA GLY A 140 -30.31 6.77 60.47
C GLY A 140 -29.94 8.18 59.98
N LEU A 141 -28.72 8.32 59.44
CA LEU A 141 -28.23 9.55 58.84
C LEU A 141 -28.96 9.83 57.52
N PHE A 142 -29.24 8.84 56.69
CA PHE A 142 -30.05 8.95 55.48
C PHE A 142 -31.50 9.29 55.81
N GLY A 143 -32.08 8.74 56.88
CA GLY A 143 -33.41 9.15 57.35
C GLY A 143 -33.41 10.60 57.84
N SER A 144 -32.35 11.03 58.53
CA SER A 144 -32.18 12.41 58.98
C SER A 144 -31.93 13.37 57.81
N PHE A 145 -31.15 12.95 56.81
CA PHE A 145 -30.93 13.67 55.57
C PHE A 145 -32.20 13.71 54.74
N ALA A 146 -32.96 12.64 54.57
CA ALA A 146 -34.23 12.65 53.85
C ALA A 146 -35.24 13.61 54.51
N ARG A 147 -35.26 13.69 55.85
CA ARG A 147 -36.05 14.69 56.57
C ARG A 147 -35.52 16.11 56.39
N LEU A 148 -34.21 16.29 56.45
CA LEU A 148 -33.57 17.59 56.24
C LEU A 148 -33.78 18.05 54.80
N ASP A 149 -33.60 17.17 53.83
CA ASP A 149 -33.76 17.37 52.40
C ASP A 149 -35.22 17.59 52.06
N SER A 150 -36.17 16.88 52.68
CA SER A 150 -37.59 17.23 52.58
C SER A 150 -37.87 18.64 53.11
N ARG A 151 -37.26 19.05 54.23
CA ARG A 151 -37.41 20.41 54.76
C ARG A 151 -36.71 21.46 53.90
N ILE A 152 -35.51 21.17 53.42
CA ILE A 152 -34.73 22.03 52.52
C ILE A 152 -35.42 22.12 51.16
N SER A 153 -36.08 21.05 50.70
CA SER A 153 -36.87 21.05 49.47
C SER A 153 -38.16 21.81 49.68
N CYS A 154 -38.82 21.75 50.84
CA CYS A 154 -39.98 22.60 51.14
C CYS A 154 -39.62 24.09 51.27
N VAL A 155 -38.55 24.40 52.01
CA VAL A 155 -38.02 25.76 52.15
C VAL A 155 -37.45 26.24 50.83
N GLY A 156 -36.80 25.36 50.08
CA GLY A 156 -36.25 25.58 48.75
C GLY A 156 -37.35 25.79 47.72
N HIS A 157 -38.46 25.06 47.77
CA HIS A 157 -39.64 25.34 46.95
C HIS A 157 -40.29 26.66 47.33
N THR A 158 -40.31 27.02 48.62
CA THR A 158 -40.87 28.31 49.07
C THR A 158 -39.95 29.47 48.66
N ALA A 159 -38.64 29.31 48.82
CA ALA A 159 -37.62 30.28 48.45
C ALA A 159 -37.46 30.38 46.93
N ALA A 160 -37.59 29.28 46.20
CA ALA A 160 -37.68 29.26 44.74
C ALA A 160 -38.97 29.93 44.31
N LYS A 161 -40.13 29.64 44.91
CA LYS A 161 -41.38 30.33 44.56
C LYS A 161 -41.31 31.85 44.82
N ILE A 162 -40.70 32.27 45.92
CA ILE A 162 -40.47 33.69 46.22
C ILE A 162 -39.43 34.27 45.24
N GLY A 163 -38.34 33.56 45.00
CA GLY A 163 -37.27 33.92 44.07
C GLY A 163 -37.79 34.05 42.65
N ASP A 164 -38.57 33.09 42.17
CA ASP A 164 -39.26 33.07 40.88
C ASP A 164 -40.26 34.21 40.79
N HIS A 165 -41.02 34.53 41.84
CA HIS A 165 -41.91 35.69 41.82
C HIS A 165 -41.14 37.01 41.77
N LEU A 166 -40.03 37.11 42.50
CA LEU A 166 -39.20 38.33 42.56
C LEU A 166 -38.39 38.50 41.27
N GLN A 167 -37.84 37.42 40.73
CA GLN A 167 -37.17 37.37 39.45
C GLN A 167 -38.16 37.58 38.31
N SER A 168 -39.37 37.02 38.37
CA SER A 168 -40.43 37.30 37.39
C SER A 168 -40.85 38.77 37.44
N ALA A 169 -40.96 39.37 38.63
CA ALA A 169 -41.29 40.78 38.75
C ALA A 169 -40.16 41.68 38.27
N ASP A 170 -38.90 41.35 38.58
CA ASP A 170 -37.75 42.15 38.17
C ASP A 170 -37.46 41.98 36.67
N THR A 171 -37.57 40.76 36.13
CA THR A 171 -37.52 40.51 34.68
C THR A 171 -38.67 41.21 33.95
N GLN A 172 -39.88 41.25 34.50
CA GLN A 172 -40.98 42.04 33.94
C GLN A 172 -40.69 43.54 33.99
N ARG A 173 -40.12 44.05 35.07
CA ARG A 173 -39.74 45.46 35.20
C ARG A 173 -38.63 45.85 34.22
N GLU A 174 -37.60 45.02 34.12
CA GLU A 174 -36.47 45.23 33.23
C GLU A 174 -36.90 45.08 31.77
N SER A 175 -37.71 44.07 31.45
CA SER A 175 -38.35 43.91 30.14
C SER A 175 -39.21 45.12 29.79
N ALA A 176 -40.07 45.59 30.70
CA ALA A 176 -40.90 46.77 30.46
C ALA A 176 -40.05 48.03 30.23
N SER A 177 -38.96 48.23 30.99
CA SER A 177 -38.04 49.35 30.79
C SER A 177 -37.35 49.28 29.43
N GLN A 178 -36.81 48.11 29.05
CA GLN A 178 -36.18 47.90 27.75
C GLN A 178 -37.18 48.06 26.61
N THR A 179 -38.41 47.57 26.75
CA THR A 179 -39.48 47.74 25.76
C THR A 179 -39.88 49.21 25.60
N ILE A 180 -39.95 50.00 26.67
CA ILE A 180 -40.21 51.45 26.58
C ILE A 180 -39.11 52.16 25.80
N GLU A 181 -37.86 51.82 26.05
CA GLU A 181 -36.70 52.37 25.32
C GLU A 181 -36.72 51.96 23.84
N LEU A 182 -37.02 50.69 23.55
CA LEU A 182 -37.17 50.18 22.21
C LEU A 182 -38.33 50.85 21.45
N ILE A 183 -39.48 51.05 22.09
CA ILE A 183 -40.64 51.74 21.51
C ILE A 183 -40.29 53.19 21.17
N LYS A 184 -39.50 53.88 22.02
CA LYS A 184 -39.04 55.25 21.71
C LYS A 184 -38.23 55.29 20.41
N TYR A 185 -37.29 54.36 20.24
CA TYR A 185 -36.49 54.26 19.01
C TYR A 185 -37.35 53.85 17.80
N LEU A 186 -38.29 52.92 17.94
CA LEU A 186 -39.22 52.54 16.88
C LEU A 186 -40.14 53.71 16.44
N MET A 187 -40.57 54.54 17.39
CA MET A 187 -41.31 55.77 17.11
C MET A 187 -40.45 56.81 16.39
N GLU A 188 -39.14 56.85 16.66
CA GLU A 188 -38.17 57.71 15.98
C GLU A 188 -37.98 57.29 14.52
N PHE A 189 -37.84 55.99 14.25
CA PHE A 189 -37.80 55.43 12.89
C PHE A 189 -39.10 55.63 12.10
N ASN A 190 -40.24 55.79 12.78
CA ASN A 190 -41.55 56.12 12.19
C ASN A 190 -41.73 57.61 11.88
N ARG A 191 -40.95 58.50 12.50
CA ARG A 191 -41.19 59.95 12.48
C ARG A 191 -40.71 60.63 11.19
N SER A 192 -39.77 60.02 10.48
CA SER A 192 -39.18 60.55 9.24
C SER A 192 -38.96 59.43 8.22
N PRO A 193 -39.89 59.22 7.28
CA PRO A 193 -39.73 58.24 6.21
C PRO A 193 -38.62 58.70 5.24
N GLY A 194 -37.55 57.92 5.13
CA GLY A 194 -36.52 58.08 4.10
C GLY A 194 -35.39 59.08 4.37
N ASP A 195 -35.32 59.71 5.56
CA ASP A 195 -34.17 60.55 5.93
C ASP A 195 -33.50 60.05 7.21
N LEU A 196 -32.50 59.18 7.02
CA LEU A 196 -31.71 58.54 8.07
C LEU A 196 -30.78 59.51 8.81
N THR A 197 -30.67 60.76 8.35
CA THR A 197 -29.80 61.79 8.95
C THR A 197 -30.43 62.49 10.17
N ALA A 198 -31.74 62.34 10.38
CA ALA A 198 -32.49 62.97 11.47
C ALA A 198 -32.62 62.09 12.73
N LEU A 199 -31.97 60.92 12.76
CA LEU A 199 -31.96 60.02 13.90
C LEU A 199 -31.01 60.52 15.00
N SER A 200 -31.29 60.12 16.25
CA SER A 200 -30.46 60.42 17.43
C SER A 200 -28.95 60.24 17.15
N PRO A 201 -28.08 61.05 17.79
CA PRO A 201 -26.63 61.01 17.58
C PRO A 201 -26.03 59.61 17.78
N LEU A 202 -26.69 58.73 18.52
CA LEU A 202 -26.27 57.34 18.71
C LEU A 202 -26.30 56.51 17.41
N PHE A 203 -27.20 56.80 16.47
CA PHE A 203 -27.33 56.13 15.16
C PHE A 203 -26.54 56.82 14.03
N THR A 204 -26.04 58.04 14.28
CA THR A 204 -25.26 58.85 13.35
C THR A 204 -23.78 59.01 13.74
N ASP A 205 -23.39 58.69 14.98
CA ASP A 205 -22.02 58.86 15.49
C ASP A 205 -21.08 57.74 15.03
N ASP A 206 -19.87 58.17 14.65
CA ASP A 206 -18.98 57.42 13.78
C ASP A 206 -18.03 56.49 14.53
N ASN A 207 -17.73 56.73 15.80
CA ASN A 207 -16.59 56.05 16.45
C ASN A 207 -16.91 55.25 17.70
N ARG A 208 -17.97 55.57 18.45
CA ARG A 208 -18.21 54.94 19.77
C ARG A 208 -19.60 54.34 19.95
N GLY A 209 -20.60 54.85 19.20
CA GLY A 209 -21.99 54.38 19.26
C GLY A 209 -22.33 53.21 18.33
N VAL A 210 -21.45 52.80 17.42
CA VAL A 210 -21.78 51.83 16.35
C VAL A 210 -22.16 50.45 16.89
N ALA A 211 -21.52 49.99 17.98
CA ALA A 211 -21.86 48.73 18.62
C ALA A 211 -23.24 48.78 19.33
N GLU A 212 -23.55 49.90 19.96
CA GLU A 212 -24.82 50.13 20.65
C GLU A 212 -25.95 50.32 19.63
N ALA A 213 -25.72 51.09 18.57
CA ALA A 213 -26.64 51.29 17.46
C ALA A 213 -26.98 49.95 16.75
N ALA A 214 -25.98 49.13 16.45
CA ALA A 214 -26.18 47.79 15.90
C ALA A 214 -27.00 46.90 16.85
N SER A 215 -26.70 46.92 18.14
CA SER A 215 -27.45 46.14 19.14
C SER A 215 -28.89 46.57 19.28
N ILE A 216 -29.17 47.87 19.23
CA ILE A 216 -30.53 48.41 19.36
C ILE A 216 -31.32 48.15 18.08
N ALA A 217 -30.72 48.37 16.90
CA ALA A 217 -31.35 48.11 15.60
C ALA A 217 -31.70 46.62 15.42
N GLN A 218 -30.81 45.69 15.80
CA GLN A 218 -31.10 44.26 15.67
C GLN A 218 -32.15 43.77 16.68
N LYS A 219 -32.16 44.29 17.91
CA LYS A 219 -33.24 44.02 18.88
C LYS A 219 -34.59 44.52 18.34
N LEU A 220 -34.63 45.75 17.82
CA LEU A 220 -35.83 46.29 17.17
C LEU A 220 -36.33 45.38 16.04
N ARG A 221 -35.41 44.86 15.22
CA ARG A 221 -35.72 43.92 14.14
C ARG A 221 -36.32 42.62 14.66
N SER A 222 -35.70 41.97 15.64
CA SER A 222 -36.22 40.71 16.18
C SER A 222 -37.60 40.88 16.81
N PHE A 223 -37.84 42.00 17.51
CA PHE A 223 -39.15 42.32 18.07
C PHE A 223 -40.20 42.59 16.98
N ALA A 224 -39.82 43.25 15.89
CA ALA A 224 -40.73 43.53 14.79
C ALA A 224 -41.06 42.29 13.96
N ASP A 225 -40.11 41.37 13.79
CA ASP A 225 -40.31 40.08 13.12
C ASP A 225 -41.17 39.10 13.97
N GLU A 226 -41.00 39.09 15.29
CA GLU A 226 -41.79 38.24 16.21
C GLU A 226 -43.29 38.61 16.25
N ASP A 227 -43.64 39.89 16.18
CA ASP A 227 -45.03 40.37 16.21
C ASP A 227 -45.76 40.14 14.88
N ILE A 228 -45.04 40.18 13.75
CA ILE A 228 -45.56 39.77 12.43
C ILE A 228 -45.75 38.25 12.35
N GLY A 229 -44.81 37.47 12.92
CA GLY A 229 -44.85 36.01 12.93
C GLY A 229 -46.05 35.43 13.70
N ARG A 230 -46.40 36.03 14.85
CA ARG A 230 -47.55 35.59 15.66
C ARG A 230 -48.91 35.80 14.99
N GLN A 231 -49.06 36.81 14.12
CA GLN A 231 -50.35 37.13 13.51
C GLN A 231 -50.64 36.35 12.21
N LYS A 232 -49.64 35.71 11.58
CA LYS A 232 -49.86 34.88 10.37
C LYS A 232 -50.43 33.49 10.66
N THR A 233 -50.37 32.99 11.90
CA THR A 233 -50.81 31.63 12.25
C THR A 233 -52.22 31.55 12.84
N THR A 234 -52.81 32.68 13.27
CA THR A 234 -54.22 32.73 13.70
C THR A 234 -55.12 33.22 12.57
N VAL A 235 -55.72 32.27 11.86
CA VAL A 235 -56.88 32.52 10.99
C VAL A 235 -58.04 33.03 11.86
N SER A 236 -58.57 34.21 11.50
CA SER A 236 -59.85 34.79 11.92
C SER A 236 -60.05 35.14 13.40
N SER A 237 -60.05 36.45 13.71
CA SER A 237 -61.26 37.22 14.10
C SER A 237 -60.90 38.47 14.92
N SER A 238 -61.08 39.66 14.32
CA SER A 238 -61.79 40.81 14.92
C SER A 238 -61.50 42.06 14.11
N VAL A 239 -62.57 42.70 13.66
CA VAL A 239 -62.58 43.95 12.93
C VAL A 239 -62.10 45.08 13.84
N GLY A 240 -60.94 45.68 13.54
CA GLY A 240 -60.48 46.94 14.13
C GLY A 240 -59.00 46.97 14.47
N ASN A 241 -58.14 47.21 13.47
CA ASN A 241 -56.82 47.89 13.57
C ASN A 241 -56.05 47.87 12.22
N ALA A 242 -56.70 48.23 11.12
CA ALA A 242 -56.08 48.18 9.79
C ALA A 242 -55.13 49.36 9.47
N THR A 243 -55.00 50.36 10.36
CA THR A 243 -54.14 51.55 10.15
C THR A 243 -52.83 51.52 10.92
N SER A 244 -52.71 50.74 12.00
CA SER A 244 -51.46 50.59 12.79
C SER A 244 -50.40 49.74 12.08
N ASN A 245 -50.81 48.82 11.19
CA ASN A 245 -49.90 47.90 10.52
C ASN A 245 -49.06 48.56 9.42
N LYS A 246 -49.58 49.62 8.77
CA LYS A 246 -48.83 50.32 7.70
C LYS A 246 -47.67 51.15 8.22
N GLY A 247 -47.82 51.78 9.39
CA GLY A 247 -46.72 52.49 10.05
C GLY A 247 -45.63 51.52 10.52
N LEU A 248 -46.04 50.40 11.13
CA LEU A 248 -45.10 49.37 11.56
C LEU A 248 -44.35 48.73 10.37
N GLU A 249 -45.03 48.45 9.25
CA GLU A 249 -44.41 47.92 8.03
C GLU A 249 -43.40 48.90 7.40
N VAL A 250 -43.71 50.21 7.41
CA VAL A 250 -42.77 51.26 6.96
C VAL A 250 -41.56 51.37 7.88
N ALA A 251 -41.76 51.31 9.20
CA ALA A 251 -40.66 51.30 10.17
C ALA A 251 -39.76 50.07 10.01
N ILE A 252 -40.32 48.90 9.73
CA ILE A 252 -39.56 47.67 9.47
C ILE A 252 -38.76 47.78 8.18
N THR A 253 -39.36 48.32 7.13
CA THR A 253 -38.66 48.53 5.85
C THR A 253 -37.50 49.53 6.02
N ASN A 254 -37.73 50.65 6.70
CA ASN A 254 -36.69 51.64 7.01
C ASN A 254 -35.60 51.05 7.92
N LEU A 255 -35.97 50.22 8.89
CA LEU A 255 -35.02 49.58 9.80
C LEU A 255 -34.18 48.51 9.08
N GLN A 256 -34.76 47.82 8.10
CA GLN A 256 -34.03 46.87 7.25
C GLN A 256 -33.06 47.59 6.29
N GLU A 257 -33.48 48.73 5.73
CA GLU A 257 -32.61 49.58 4.90
C GLU A 257 -31.46 50.17 5.74
N TYR A 258 -31.73 50.63 6.96
CA TYR A 258 -30.70 51.07 7.91
C TYR A 258 -29.75 49.93 8.32
N CYS A 259 -30.26 48.73 8.59
CA CYS A 259 -29.42 47.58 8.93
C CYS A 259 -28.48 47.20 7.78
N ASN A 260 -28.99 47.20 6.54
CA ASN A 260 -28.17 46.93 5.35
C ASN A 260 -27.12 48.02 5.11
N GLU A 261 -27.49 49.30 5.27
CA GLU A 261 -26.54 50.42 5.14
C GLU A 261 -25.48 50.39 6.25
N LEU A 262 -25.88 50.07 7.49
CA LEU A 262 -24.97 49.92 8.62
C LEU A 262 -24.02 48.73 8.42
N GLU A 263 -24.51 47.60 7.91
CA GLU A 263 -23.68 46.43 7.55
C GLU A 263 -22.67 46.80 6.46
N ASN A 264 -23.10 47.42 5.35
CA ASN A 264 -22.20 47.86 4.28
C ASN A 264 -21.17 48.88 4.76
N ARG A 265 -21.57 49.81 5.63
CA ARG A 265 -20.67 50.80 6.24
C ARG A 265 -19.65 50.17 7.18
N LEU A 266 -20.07 49.17 7.97
CA LEU A 266 -19.18 48.39 8.83
C LEU A 266 -18.20 47.56 7.99
N LEU A 267 -18.64 46.95 6.88
CA LEU A 267 -17.79 46.23 5.94
C LEU A 267 -16.74 47.16 5.31
N ALA A 268 -17.15 48.32 4.78
CA ALA A 268 -16.22 49.28 4.18
C ALA A 268 -15.15 49.77 5.18
N ARG A 269 -15.52 49.97 6.46
CA ARG A 269 -14.56 50.33 7.50
C ARG A 269 -13.65 49.18 7.90
N PHE A 270 -14.19 47.97 7.94
CA PHE A 270 -13.40 46.77 8.13
C PHE A 270 -12.37 46.59 7.01
N ASP A 271 -12.70 46.94 5.76
CA ASP A 271 -11.76 46.93 4.64
C ASP A 271 -10.65 47.99 4.79
N VAL A 272 -11.00 49.21 5.22
CA VAL A 272 -10.02 50.26 5.52
C VAL A 272 -9.09 49.86 6.67
N ALA A 273 -9.64 49.24 7.72
CA ALA A 273 -8.86 48.73 8.85
C ALA A 273 -7.95 47.56 8.42
N THR A 274 -8.44 46.72 7.51
CA THR A 274 -7.70 45.64 6.87
C THR A 274 -6.50 46.15 6.06
N GLN A 275 -6.70 47.20 5.25
CA GLN A 275 -5.61 47.84 4.50
C GLN A 275 -4.56 48.47 5.41
N LYS A 276 -4.98 49.05 6.55
CA LYS A 276 -4.11 49.65 7.56
C LYS A 276 -3.44 48.64 8.49
N ARG A 277 -3.82 47.35 8.42
CA ARG A 277 -3.37 46.26 9.31
C ARG A 277 -3.61 46.54 10.80
N ASP A 278 -4.68 47.24 11.14
CA ASP A 278 -5.03 47.52 12.52
C ASP A 278 -5.89 46.39 13.12
N LEU A 279 -5.24 45.48 13.83
CA LEU A 279 -5.85 44.28 14.40
C LEU A 279 -6.90 44.59 15.49
N SER A 280 -6.76 45.72 16.19
CA SER A 280 -7.67 46.06 17.31
C SER A 280 -9.03 46.51 16.77
N THR A 281 -9.03 47.45 15.82
CA THR A 281 -10.27 47.96 15.21
C THR A 281 -10.93 46.89 14.34
N MET A 282 -10.15 46.07 13.63
CA MET A 282 -10.67 44.89 12.93
C MET A 282 -11.38 43.93 13.89
N GLY A 283 -10.78 43.66 15.06
CA GLY A 283 -11.37 42.77 16.07
C GLY A 283 -12.66 43.30 16.67
N GLU A 284 -12.78 44.60 16.87
CA GLU A 284 -14.01 45.26 17.33
C GLU A 284 -15.12 45.16 16.27
N TYR A 285 -14.82 45.48 15.01
CA TYR A 285 -15.79 45.34 13.92
C TYR A 285 -16.16 43.88 13.65
N GLY A 286 -15.20 42.95 13.72
CA GLY A 286 -15.43 41.51 13.61
C GLY A 286 -16.34 40.97 14.70
N LYS A 287 -16.21 41.46 15.94
CA LYS A 287 -17.14 41.15 17.04
C LYS A 287 -18.54 41.71 16.78
N ILE A 288 -18.65 42.97 16.37
CA ILE A 288 -19.95 43.63 16.11
C ILE A 288 -20.69 42.91 14.98
N LEU A 289 -20.00 42.64 13.86
CA LEU A 289 -20.57 41.93 12.71
C LEU A 289 -20.96 40.49 13.07
N SER A 290 -20.12 39.76 13.80
CA SER A 290 -20.40 38.38 14.22
C SER A 290 -21.56 38.28 15.23
N GLN A 291 -21.68 39.23 16.15
CA GLN A 291 -22.72 39.19 17.20
C GLN A 291 -24.09 39.69 16.73
N GLN A 292 -24.15 40.61 15.77
CA GLN A 292 -25.38 41.35 15.45
C GLN A 292 -25.93 41.03 14.05
N PHE A 293 -25.10 40.67 13.06
CA PHE A 293 -25.52 40.52 11.66
C PHE A 293 -25.19 39.12 11.14
N ASN A 294 -26.21 38.30 10.86
CA ASN A 294 -26.09 36.98 10.19
C ASN A 294 -24.93 36.09 10.68
N ARG A 295 -24.61 36.12 11.99
CA ARG A 295 -23.46 35.41 12.60
C ARG A 295 -22.09 35.78 12.02
N GLY A 296 -21.99 36.89 11.29
CA GLY A 296 -20.78 37.37 10.63
C GLY A 296 -20.45 36.70 9.31
N THR A 297 -21.28 35.80 8.78
CA THR A 297 -20.96 35.02 7.56
C THR A 297 -20.66 35.89 6.34
N SER A 298 -21.43 36.97 6.12
CA SER A 298 -21.20 37.95 5.05
C SER A 298 -19.85 38.63 5.20
N ALA A 299 -19.51 39.09 6.40
CA ALA A 299 -18.23 39.70 6.71
C ALA A 299 -17.05 38.73 6.55
N MET A 300 -17.22 37.47 6.96
CA MET A 300 -16.21 36.42 6.77
C MET A 300 -15.96 36.14 5.28
N GLN A 301 -17.03 35.99 4.48
CA GLN A 301 -16.93 35.80 3.03
C GLN A 301 -16.31 37.00 2.32
N HIS A 302 -16.68 38.22 2.72
CA HIS A 302 -16.11 39.46 2.19
C HIS A 302 -14.60 39.57 2.51
N TYR A 303 -14.21 39.29 3.76
CA TYR A 303 -12.82 39.28 4.18
C TYR A 303 -11.96 38.31 3.36
N VAL A 304 -12.45 37.08 3.18
CA VAL A 304 -11.78 36.04 2.40
C VAL A 304 -11.71 36.44 0.92
N GLY A 305 -12.76 37.05 0.38
CA GLY A 305 -12.82 37.46 -1.03
C GLY A 305 -11.89 38.61 -1.42
N LEU A 306 -11.52 39.46 -0.46
CA LEU A 306 -10.59 40.58 -0.67
C LEU A 306 -9.12 40.19 -0.50
N ARG A 307 -8.81 38.92 -0.19
CA ARG A 307 -7.41 38.50 -0.05
C ARG A 307 -6.71 38.54 -1.41
N PRO A 308 -5.53 39.18 -1.53
CA PRO A 308 -4.77 39.25 -2.78
C PRO A 308 -4.37 37.89 -3.36
N MET A 309 -4.38 36.83 -2.54
CA MET A 309 -4.07 35.47 -2.96
C MET A 309 -5.06 34.87 -3.97
N PHE A 310 -6.22 35.51 -4.18
CA PHE A 310 -7.23 35.12 -5.16
C PHE A 310 -7.26 36.05 -6.39
N ASP A 311 -6.33 37.01 -6.48
CA ASP A 311 -6.23 37.89 -7.65
C ASP A 311 -5.81 37.09 -8.89
N VAL A 312 -6.49 37.35 -10.01
CA VAL A 312 -6.28 36.64 -11.28
C VAL A 312 -4.83 36.74 -11.76
N GLU A 313 -4.15 37.85 -11.49
CA GLU A 313 -2.74 38.05 -11.83
C GLU A 313 -1.81 37.09 -11.07
N VAL A 314 -2.04 36.91 -9.77
CA VAL A 314 -1.29 35.97 -8.92
C VAL A 314 -1.53 34.54 -9.40
N MET A 315 -2.80 34.19 -9.65
CA MET A 315 -3.16 32.87 -10.15
C MET A 315 -2.58 32.55 -11.53
N ASN A 316 -2.45 33.56 -12.40
CA ASN A 316 -1.79 33.39 -13.70
C ASN A 316 -0.26 33.30 -13.57
N ALA A 317 0.34 34.01 -12.61
CA ALA A 317 1.76 33.85 -12.29
C ALA A 317 2.07 32.44 -11.76
N ASP A 318 1.21 31.91 -10.88
CA ASP A 318 1.28 30.53 -10.40
C ASP A 318 1.18 29.52 -11.55
N ALA A 319 0.21 29.72 -12.46
CA ALA A 319 0.04 28.87 -13.63
C ALA A 319 1.30 28.88 -14.51
N LYS A 320 1.94 30.04 -14.69
CA LYS A 320 3.20 30.14 -15.43
C LYS A 320 4.38 29.47 -14.71
N LEU A 321 4.44 29.57 -13.38
CA LEU A 321 5.46 28.90 -12.57
C LEU A 321 5.38 27.36 -12.70
N VAL A 322 4.15 26.83 -12.74
CA VAL A 322 3.89 25.37 -12.80
C VAL A 322 4.01 24.82 -14.22
N LEU A 323 3.46 25.51 -15.22
CA LEU A 323 3.40 25.04 -16.60
C LEU A 323 4.68 25.34 -17.40
N GLY A 324 5.50 26.31 -16.98
CA GLY A 324 6.68 26.75 -17.71
C GLY A 324 6.36 27.63 -18.92
N ASP A 325 7.33 27.83 -19.81
CA ASP A 325 7.15 28.61 -21.04
C ASP A 325 6.21 27.89 -22.03
N GLU A 326 5.33 28.67 -22.66
CA GLU A 326 4.37 28.18 -23.66
C GLU A 326 5.10 27.50 -24.83
N GLY A 327 4.97 26.17 -24.93
CA GLY A 327 5.53 25.36 -26.03
C GLY A 327 6.56 24.31 -25.62
N ALA A 328 7.03 24.31 -24.36
CA ALA A 328 7.83 23.21 -23.83
C ALA A 328 6.92 22.09 -23.28
N GLN A 329 7.24 20.83 -23.58
CA GLN A 329 6.51 19.69 -23.01
C GLN A 329 6.67 19.69 -21.47
N PRO A 330 5.57 19.68 -20.70
CA PRO A 330 5.64 19.74 -19.25
C PRO A 330 6.27 18.47 -18.70
N SER A 331 7.46 18.57 -18.11
CA SER A 331 8.07 17.41 -17.46
C SER A 331 7.41 17.15 -16.10
N PRO A 332 7.08 15.89 -15.74
CA PRO A 332 6.42 15.58 -14.47
C PRO A 332 7.19 16.08 -13.24
N SER A 333 8.51 16.10 -13.30
CA SER A 333 9.38 16.60 -12.23
C SER A 333 9.33 18.11 -12.07
N ASN A 334 9.29 18.87 -13.18
CA ASN A 334 9.21 20.33 -13.11
C ASN A 334 7.83 20.76 -12.59
N VAL A 335 6.77 20.09 -13.05
CA VAL A 335 5.41 20.31 -12.55
C VAL A 335 5.31 19.96 -11.07
N ALA A 336 5.90 18.84 -10.62
CA ALA A 336 5.93 18.48 -9.19
C ALA A 336 6.59 19.57 -8.33
N ASN A 337 7.73 20.11 -8.79
CA ASN A 337 8.45 21.19 -8.09
C ASN A 337 7.66 22.50 -8.10
N GLY A 338 7.06 22.87 -9.23
CA GLY A 338 6.20 24.05 -9.36
C GLY A 338 4.98 23.98 -8.45
N LEU A 339 4.26 22.86 -8.47
CA LEU A 339 3.12 22.60 -7.58
C LEU A 339 3.53 22.65 -6.12
N SER A 340 4.66 22.04 -5.75
CA SER A 340 5.15 22.05 -4.36
C SER A 340 5.51 23.47 -3.91
N SER A 341 6.13 24.27 -4.77
CA SER A 341 6.48 25.67 -4.48
C SER A 341 5.22 26.52 -4.30
N MET A 342 4.26 26.39 -5.22
CA MET A 342 2.99 27.10 -5.15
C MET A 342 2.21 26.68 -3.90
N PHE A 343 1.99 25.39 -3.67
CA PHE A 343 1.27 24.90 -2.49
C PHE A 343 1.92 25.36 -1.19
N LYS A 344 3.26 25.37 -1.12
CA LYS A 344 3.98 25.92 0.03
C LYS A 344 3.72 27.42 0.24
N GLU A 345 3.74 28.22 -0.83
CA GLU A 345 3.42 29.65 -0.76
C GLU A 345 1.97 29.88 -0.30
N ILE A 346 1.03 29.07 -0.79
CA ILE A 346 -0.37 29.10 -0.34
C ILE A 346 -0.46 28.75 1.14
N THR A 347 0.16 27.64 1.58
CA THR A 347 0.17 27.21 2.98
C THR A 347 0.78 28.28 3.88
N ASP A 348 1.90 28.90 3.48
CA ASP A 348 2.55 29.96 4.24
C ASP A 348 1.66 31.22 4.36
N THR A 349 0.92 31.54 3.30
CA THR A 349 -0.02 32.66 3.31
C THR A 349 -1.24 32.35 4.18
N VAL A 350 -1.81 31.15 4.08
CA VAL A 350 -2.91 30.68 4.94
C VAL A 350 -2.47 30.66 6.41
N ARG A 351 -1.23 30.28 6.72
CA ARG A 351 -0.69 30.31 8.09
C ARG A 351 -0.58 31.74 8.65
N LYS A 352 -0.15 32.70 7.83
CA LYS A 352 -0.13 34.13 8.21
C LYS A 352 -1.54 34.66 8.45
N GLU A 353 -2.49 34.31 7.58
CA GLU A 353 -3.90 34.71 7.72
C GLU A 353 -4.57 34.05 8.92
N ALA A 354 -4.26 32.79 9.24
CA ALA A 354 -4.78 32.09 10.42
C ALA A 354 -4.44 32.83 11.72
N ALA A 355 -3.22 33.39 11.84
CA ALA A 355 -2.83 34.20 12.97
C ALA A 355 -3.65 35.50 13.08
N THR A 356 -3.92 36.16 11.94
CA THR A 356 -4.75 37.36 11.87
C THR A 356 -6.21 37.04 12.20
N ILE A 357 -6.75 35.96 11.66
CA ILE A 357 -8.14 35.52 11.88
C ILE A 357 -8.37 35.18 13.35
N ALA A 358 -7.42 34.50 13.99
CA ALA A 358 -7.50 34.18 15.42
C ALA A 358 -7.52 35.43 16.32
N ALA A 359 -6.91 36.53 15.89
CA ALA A 359 -6.92 37.80 16.63
C ALA A 359 -8.18 38.64 16.38
N VAL A 360 -8.78 38.54 15.19
CA VAL A 360 -9.86 39.42 14.72
C VAL A 360 -11.25 38.83 14.94
N PHE A 361 -11.45 37.53 14.74
CA PHE A 361 -12.78 36.93 14.72
C PHE A 361 -13.11 36.14 15.99
N PRO A 362 -14.35 36.24 16.52
CA PRO A 362 -14.80 35.42 17.65
C PRO A 362 -14.85 33.91 17.36
N SER A 363 -15.12 33.51 16.11
CA SER A 363 -15.11 32.11 15.65
C SER A 363 -14.09 31.87 14.53
N PRO A 364 -12.80 31.70 14.87
CA PRO A 364 -11.74 31.51 13.86
C PRO A 364 -11.95 30.29 12.95
N LYS A 365 -12.58 29.23 13.49
CA LYS A 365 -12.81 27.97 12.76
C LYS A 365 -13.70 28.15 11.52
N ASP A 366 -14.74 28.96 11.62
CA ASP A 366 -15.70 29.18 10.53
C ASP A 366 -15.05 29.96 9.38
N VAL A 367 -14.27 30.99 9.73
CA VAL A 367 -13.53 31.81 8.75
C VAL A 367 -12.45 30.98 8.06
N MET A 368 -11.74 30.14 8.82
CA MET A 368 -10.74 29.23 8.26
C MET A 368 -11.37 28.19 7.33
N SER A 369 -12.55 27.67 7.64
CA SER A 369 -13.30 26.78 6.75
C SER A 369 -13.61 27.47 5.42
N ILE A 370 -14.13 28.71 5.44
CA ILE A 370 -14.44 29.47 4.23
C ILE A 370 -13.17 29.79 3.41
N LEU A 371 -12.07 30.15 4.08
CA LEU A 371 -10.79 30.43 3.43
C LEU A 371 -10.25 29.18 2.72
N VAL A 372 -10.18 28.05 3.42
CA VAL A 372 -9.64 26.79 2.87
C VAL A 372 -10.55 26.24 1.77
N GLN A 373 -11.88 26.33 1.95
CA GLN A 373 -12.83 25.96 0.92
C GLN A 373 -12.60 26.77 -0.37
N ARG A 374 -12.44 28.09 -0.27
CA ARG A 374 -12.18 28.94 -1.45
C ARG A 374 -10.85 28.61 -2.12
N VAL A 375 -9.81 28.27 -1.36
CA VAL A 375 -8.53 27.81 -1.94
C VAL A 375 -8.72 26.54 -2.77
N LEU A 376 -9.49 25.57 -2.26
CA LEU A 376 -9.73 24.29 -2.94
C LEU A 376 -10.78 24.34 -4.05
N GLU A 377 -11.70 25.30 -4.03
CA GLU A 377 -12.77 25.43 -5.04
C GLU A 377 -12.44 26.45 -6.15
N ASP A 378 -11.57 27.43 -5.87
CA ASP A 378 -11.25 28.50 -6.83
C ASP A 378 -9.80 28.42 -7.31
N ARG A 379 -8.82 28.42 -6.39
CA ARG A 379 -7.40 28.53 -6.75
C ARG A 379 -6.82 27.24 -7.34
N VAL A 380 -6.99 26.12 -6.64
CA VAL A 380 -6.47 24.82 -7.09
C VAL A 380 -7.15 24.34 -8.39
N PRO A 381 -8.49 24.40 -8.54
CA PRO A 381 -9.15 23.85 -9.74
C PRO A 381 -8.79 24.62 -11.00
N LYS A 382 -8.73 25.95 -10.96
CA LYS A 382 -8.32 26.77 -12.12
C LYS A 382 -6.92 26.43 -12.64
N LEU A 383 -6.00 26.00 -11.75
CA LEU A 383 -4.70 25.49 -12.16
C LEU A 383 -4.82 24.07 -12.74
N LEU A 384 -5.55 23.19 -12.06
CA LEU A 384 -5.73 21.80 -12.50
C LEU A 384 -6.43 21.73 -13.86
N GLU A 385 -7.39 22.60 -14.17
CA GLU A 385 -8.04 22.69 -15.47
C GLU A 385 -7.06 23.02 -16.60
N LYS A 386 -6.08 23.90 -16.33
CA LYS A 386 -5.02 24.23 -17.30
C LYS A 386 -3.99 23.11 -17.45
N LEU A 387 -3.69 22.38 -16.36
CA LEU A 387 -2.69 21.30 -16.33
C LEU A 387 -3.24 19.97 -16.89
N LEU A 388 -4.46 19.61 -16.53
CA LEU A 388 -5.08 18.30 -16.76
C LEU A 388 -6.17 18.40 -17.82
N GLN A 389 -5.81 18.81 -19.03
CA GLN A 389 -6.74 18.80 -20.15
C GLN A 389 -7.08 17.34 -20.52
N LYS A 390 -8.35 16.97 -20.41
CA LYS A 390 -8.80 15.57 -20.62
C LYS A 390 -8.45 15.11 -22.04
N PRO A 391 -7.62 14.05 -22.20
CA PRO A 391 -7.25 13.56 -23.50
C PRO A 391 -8.40 12.77 -24.15
N SER A 392 -8.47 12.82 -25.48
CA SER A 392 -9.42 12.00 -26.24
C SER A 392 -8.89 10.58 -26.41
N LEU A 393 -9.69 9.57 -26.03
CA LEU A 393 -9.38 8.16 -26.27
C LEU A 393 -9.51 7.77 -27.75
N VAL A 394 -10.27 8.53 -28.54
CA VAL A 394 -10.48 8.27 -29.98
C VAL A 394 -9.26 8.71 -30.80
N ASN A 395 -8.69 9.86 -30.45
CA ASN A 395 -7.49 10.42 -31.07
C ASN A 395 -6.44 10.68 -29.98
N PRO A 396 -5.72 9.64 -29.53
CA PRO A 396 -4.71 9.80 -28.49
C PRO A 396 -3.55 10.65 -29.00
N PRO A 397 -2.94 11.48 -28.14
CA PRO A 397 -1.77 12.27 -28.51
C PRO A 397 -0.63 11.36 -28.99
N PRO A 398 0.17 11.76 -30.01
CA PRO A 398 1.26 10.96 -30.52
C PRO A 398 2.34 10.74 -29.46
N MET A 399 3.11 9.65 -29.60
CA MET A 399 4.19 9.33 -28.65
C MET A 399 5.31 10.37 -28.65
N GLU A 400 5.51 11.08 -29.77
CA GLU A 400 6.48 12.18 -29.91
C GLU A 400 6.14 13.38 -29.00
N GLU A 401 4.86 13.56 -28.67
CA GLU A 401 4.36 14.60 -27.76
C GLU A 401 4.16 14.07 -26.32
N GLY A 402 4.68 12.89 -26.00
CA GLY A 402 4.59 12.27 -24.66
C GLY A 402 3.42 11.29 -24.47
N GLY A 403 2.51 11.18 -25.44
CA GLY A 403 1.41 10.22 -25.46
C GLY A 403 0.44 10.34 -24.26
N LEU A 404 -0.46 9.37 -24.12
CA LEU A 404 -1.39 9.30 -22.97
C LEU A 404 -0.66 9.12 -21.63
N VAL A 405 0.54 8.55 -21.65
CA VAL A 405 1.38 8.31 -20.47
C VAL A 405 1.73 9.62 -19.78
N LEU A 406 2.02 10.69 -20.53
CA LEU A 406 2.37 11.99 -19.96
C LEU A 406 1.21 12.56 -19.14
N TYR A 407 0.00 12.54 -19.69
CA TYR A 407 -1.21 12.95 -18.97
C TYR A 407 -1.41 12.15 -17.67
N LEU A 408 -1.24 10.82 -17.72
CA LEU A 408 -1.40 9.96 -16.54
C LEU A 408 -0.34 10.23 -15.46
N ARG A 409 0.90 10.51 -15.87
CA ARG A 409 1.99 10.92 -14.95
C ARG A 409 1.70 12.29 -14.33
N LEU A 410 1.22 13.26 -15.11
CA LEU A 410 0.84 14.58 -14.61
C LEU A 410 -0.35 14.49 -13.65
N LEU A 411 -1.36 13.66 -13.95
CA LEU A 411 -2.49 13.39 -13.09
C LEU A 411 -2.05 12.79 -11.74
N ALA A 412 -1.15 11.81 -11.76
CA ALA A 412 -0.61 11.21 -10.54
C ALA A 412 0.15 12.22 -9.68
N VAL A 413 1.03 13.03 -10.29
CA VAL A 413 1.77 14.09 -9.60
C VAL A 413 0.83 15.14 -9.03
N ALA A 414 -0.14 15.60 -9.80
CA ALA A 414 -1.10 16.60 -9.36
C ALA A 414 -1.94 16.09 -8.17
N TYR A 415 -2.37 14.83 -8.21
CA TYR A 415 -3.14 14.21 -7.13
C TYR A 415 -2.30 14.03 -5.86
N GLU A 416 -1.09 13.50 -5.96
CA GLU A 416 -0.17 13.31 -4.83
C GLU A 416 0.14 14.65 -4.15
N LYS A 417 0.50 15.68 -4.92
CA LYS A 417 0.81 17.00 -4.39
C LYS A 417 -0.41 17.71 -3.81
N THR A 418 -1.59 17.52 -4.38
CA THR A 418 -2.83 18.08 -3.80
C THR A 418 -3.21 17.36 -2.51
N GLN A 419 -2.97 16.04 -2.38
CA GLN A 419 -3.14 15.32 -1.11
C GLN A 419 -2.16 15.79 -0.04
N GLU A 420 -0.88 15.96 -0.37
CA GLU A 420 0.12 16.52 0.56
C GLU A 420 -0.32 17.90 1.04
N PHE A 421 -0.74 18.76 0.11
CA PHE A 421 -1.27 20.09 0.41
C PHE A 421 -2.52 20.05 1.31
N ALA A 422 -3.46 19.13 1.06
CA ALA A 422 -4.64 18.95 1.90
C ALA A 422 -4.27 18.56 3.35
N LYS A 423 -3.27 17.68 3.52
CA LYS A 423 -2.75 17.29 4.85
C LYS A 423 -2.07 18.47 5.55
N GLU A 424 -1.30 19.28 4.82
CA GLU A 424 -0.70 20.51 5.36
C GLU A 424 -1.76 21.53 5.78
N LEU A 425 -2.77 21.78 4.95
CA LEU A 425 -3.87 22.67 5.29
C LEU A 425 -4.58 22.21 6.57
N ARG A 426 -4.87 20.91 6.68
CA ARG A 426 -5.48 20.32 7.90
C ARG A 426 -4.64 20.60 9.14
N SER A 427 -3.31 20.59 9.03
CA SER A 427 -2.40 20.92 10.14
C SER A 427 -2.43 22.40 10.54
N VAL A 428 -2.74 23.31 9.61
CA VAL A 428 -2.88 24.75 9.87
C VAL A 428 -4.21 25.08 10.57
N GLY A 429 -5.23 24.24 10.38
CA GLY A 429 -6.52 24.29 11.08
C GLY A 429 -7.67 24.73 10.17
N CYS A 430 -8.41 23.77 9.61
CA CYS A 430 -9.49 23.99 8.65
C CYS A 430 -10.91 24.00 9.26
N GLY A 431 -11.03 24.11 10.59
CA GLY A 431 -12.32 23.93 11.25
C GLY A 431 -12.88 22.52 11.04
N ASP A 432 -14.17 22.43 10.71
CA ASP A 432 -14.90 21.18 10.45
C ASP A 432 -14.99 20.81 8.96
N LEU A 433 -14.19 21.47 8.10
CA LEU A 433 -14.21 21.23 6.65
C LEU A 433 -13.59 19.87 6.29
N ASP A 434 -14.28 19.10 5.45
CA ASP A 434 -13.72 17.88 4.87
C ASP A 434 -12.82 18.19 3.66
N VAL A 435 -11.58 18.57 3.96
CA VAL A 435 -10.52 18.88 2.99
C VAL A 435 -10.20 17.67 2.10
N GLU A 436 -10.29 16.44 2.64
CA GLU A 436 -10.03 15.21 1.88
C GLU A 436 -11.17 14.95 0.90
N GLY A 437 -12.43 15.06 1.33
CA GLY A 437 -13.59 14.94 0.46
C GLY A 437 -13.61 15.97 -0.68
N LEU A 438 -13.25 17.24 -0.39
CA LEU A 438 -13.11 18.26 -1.43
C LEU A 438 -12.00 17.91 -2.43
N THR A 439 -10.85 17.45 -1.94
CA THR A 439 -9.74 17.02 -2.80
C THR A 439 -10.17 15.85 -3.69
N GLU A 440 -10.87 14.86 -3.14
CA GLU A 440 -11.42 13.73 -3.92
C GLU A 440 -12.41 14.18 -5.00
N SER A 441 -13.27 15.16 -4.69
CA SER A 441 -14.23 15.71 -5.65
C SER A 441 -13.56 16.37 -6.86
N LEU A 442 -12.38 16.98 -6.71
CA LEU A 442 -11.66 17.62 -7.81
C LEU A 442 -11.19 16.61 -8.86
N PHE A 443 -10.85 15.39 -8.44
CA PHE A 443 -10.28 14.37 -9.32
C PHE A 443 -11.30 13.33 -9.79
N LEU A 444 -12.53 13.32 -9.26
CA LEU A 444 -13.59 12.38 -9.64
C LEU A 444 -13.81 12.29 -11.16
N PRO A 445 -13.89 13.40 -11.93
CA PRO A 445 -14.09 13.33 -13.39
C PRO A 445 -12.94 12.66 -14.15
N HIS A 446 -11.74 12.67 -13.57
CA HIS A 446 -10.54 12.04 -14.13
C HIS A 446 -10.43 10.57 -13.70
N LYS A 447 -10.88 10.23 -12.49
CA LYS A 447 -10.89 8.86 -11.94
C LYS A 447 -11.81 7.92 -12.73
N ASP A 448 -12.98 8.40 -13.16
CA ASP A 448 -13.96 7.58 -13.88
C ASP A 448 -13.39 6.98 -15.19
N THR A 449 -12.61 7.77 -15.93
CA THR A 449 -12.00 7.33 -17.20
C THR A 449 -10.55 6.84 -17.04
N TYR A 450 -10.02 6.80 -15.82
CA TYR A 450 -8.61 6.58 -15.56
C TYR A 450 -8.12 5.21 -16.08
N ILE A 451 -8.86 4.13 -15.77
CA ILE A 451 -8.47 2.77 -16.14
C ILE A 451 -8.43 2.57 -17.66
N GLU A 452 -9.40 3.15 -18.37
CA GLU A 452 -9.43 3.11 -19.84
C GLU A 452 -8.24 3.86 -20.45
N CYS A 453 -7.91 5.03 -19.89
CA CYS A 453 -6.74 5.81 -20.30
C CYS A 453 -5.44 5.05 -20.03
N GLU A 454 -5.31 4.40 -18.87
CA GLU A 454 -4.13 3.61 -18.49
C GLU A 454 -3.94 2.40 -19.42
N GLN A 455 -5.00 1.67 -19.76
CA GLN A 455 -4.92 0.58 -20.73
C GLN A 455 -4.56 1.08 -22.14
N ALA A 456 -5.17 2.18 -22.60
CA ALA A 456 -4.88 2.75 -23.91
C ALA A 456 -3.41 3.24 -23.99
N SER A 457 -2.92 3.85 -22.93
CA SER A 457 -1.53 4.28 -22.74
C SER A 457 -0.55 3.10 -22.85
N LEU A 458 -0.80 2.01 -22.13
CA LEU A 458 0.05 0.80 -22.21
C LEU A 458 0.05 0.19 -23.62
N LYS A 459 -1.12 0.08 -24.27
CA LYS A 459 -1.22 -0.39 -25.67
C LYS A 459 -0.42 0.50 -26.63
N GLN A 460 -0.43 1.81 -26.41
CA GLN A 460 0.33 2.76 -27.22
C GLN A 460 1.84 2.56 -27.02
N LEU A 461 2.30 2.37 -25.78
CA LEU A 461 3.71 2.09 -25.45
C LEU A 461 4.19 0.79 -26.08
N TYR A 462 3.42 -0.30 -25.92
CA TYR A 462 3.73 -1.59 -26.51
C TYR A 462 3.81 -1.51 -28.03
N LYS A 463 2.84 -0.84 -28.67
CA LYS A 463 2.83 -0.67 -30.13
C LYS A 463 4.03 0.14 -30.62
N ALA A 464 4.40 1.21 -29.91
CA ALA A 464 5.57 2.02 -30.24
C ALA A 464 6.86 1.19 -30.18
N LYS A 465 7.07 0.42 -29.10
CA LYS A 465 8.24 -0.45 -28.96
C LYS A 465 8.28 -1.55 -30.02
N MET A 466 7.14 -2.14 -30.35
CA MET A 466 7.07 -3.14 -31.42
C MET A 466 7.38 -2.55 -32.79
N ASN A 467 7.07 -1.27 -33.03
CA ASN A 467 7.44 -0.58 -34.26
C ASN A 467 8.95 -0.27 -34.30
N GLU A 468 9.52 0.20 -33.19
CA GLU A 468 10.97 0.44 -33.02
C GLU A 468 11.78 -0.83 -33.35
N LEU A 469 11.40 -1.97 -32.77
CA LEU A 469 12.05 -3.26 -33.04
C LEU A 469 11.94 -3.69 -34.51
N ARG A 470 10.82 -3.40 -35.19
CA ARG A 470 10.67 -3.69 -36.62
C ARG A 470 11.58 -2.78 -37.46
N THR A 471 11.70 -1.51 -37.12
CA THR A 471 12.58 -0.58 -37.84
C THR A 471 14.05 -0.92 -37.63
N GLU A 472 14.47 -1.29 -36.43
CA GLU A 472 15.83 -1.76 -36.13
C GLU A 472 16.18 -3.02 -36.95
N SER A 473 15.24 -3.96 -37.04
CA SER A 473 15.41 -5.16 -37.87
C SER A 473 15.52 -4.83 -39.37
N GLN A 474 14.75 -3.88 -39.89
CA GLN A 474 14.80 -3.50 -41.31
C GLN A 474 16.13 -2.81 -41.67
N LEU A 475 16.60 -1.90 -40.81
CA LEU A 475 17.89 -1.20 -40.99
C LEU A 475 19.08 -2.18 -40.94
N SER A 476 19.02 -3.21 -40.10
CA SER A 476 20.04 -4.26 -40.04
C SER A 476 20.10 -5.09 -41.34
N SER A 477 18.97 -5.26 -42.05
CA SER A 477 18.91 -6.00 -43.31
C SER A 477 19.41 -5.21 -44.53
N GLU A 478 19.29 -3.88 -44.54
CA GLU A 478 19.72 -3.05 -45.68
C GLU A 478 21.23 -2.71 -45.64
N SER A 479 21.84 -2.65 -44.46
CA SER A 479 23.28 -2.33 -44.32
C SER A 479 24.23 -3.43 -44.80
N SER A 480 23.75 -4.67 -45.00
CA SER A 480 24.52 -5.80 -45.54
C SER A 480 24.47 -5.87 -47.08
N GLY A 481 24.06 -4.79 -47.73
CA GLY A 481 23.80 -4.69 -49.17
C GLY A 481 24.86 -3.95 -49.98
N THR A 482 26.12 -3.85 -49.59
CA THR A 482 27.18 -3.34 -50.47
C THR A 482 28.57 -3.80 -50.03
N ILE A 483 29.18 -4.71 -50.81
CA ILE A 483 30.62 -4.92 -51.10
C ILE A 483 30.93 -6.42 -51.24
N GLY A 484 31.33 -6.83 -52.45
CA GLY A 484 32.25 -7.96 -52.66
C GLY A 484 31.66 -9.32 -53.04
N ARG A 485 31.68 -9.64 -54.34
CA ARG A 485 31.55 -11.01 -54.86
C ARG A 485 32.64 -11.93 -54.27
N SER A 486 32.28 -12.78 -53.31
CA SER A 486 32.90 -14.10 -53.14
C SER A 486 31.88 -15.07 -52.53
N LYS A 487 31.65 -16.19 -53.23
CA LYS A 487 30.69 -17.22 -52.85
C LYS A 487 31.27 -18.04 -51.68
N GLY A 488 30.85 -17.71 -50.48
CA GLY A 488 30.97 -18.51 -49.26
C GLY A 488 29.83 -18.08 -48.34
N ALA A 489 29.03 -19.03 -47.85
CA ALA A 489 27.75 -18.81 -47.20
C ALA A 489 27.81 -17.79 -46.04
N SER A 490 27.37 -16.56 -46.29
CA SER A 490 26.88 -15.67 -45.22
C SER A 490 25.44 -16.08 -44.96
N ILE A 491 25.27 -16.93 -43.95
CA ILE A 491 23.98 -17.34 -43.42
C ILE A 491 23.18 -16.09 -43.09
N VAL A 492 21.99 -16.03 -43.65
CA VAL A 492 20.97 -15.01 -43.46
C VAL A 492 20.51 -15.07 -41.99
N LEU A 493 21.06 -14.20 -41.14
CA LEU A 493 20.50 -13.86 -39.84
C LEU A 493 19.45 -12.77 -40.06
N SER A 494 18.25 -13.14 -40.49
CA SER A 494 17.16 -12.17 -40.67
C SER A 494 15.93 -12.60 -39.89
N ASN A 495 15.85 -12.17 -38.63
CA ASN A 495 14.65 -11.70 -37.92
C ASN A 495 14.96 -11.60 -36.42
N PRO A 496 14.40 -10.62 -35.67
CA PRO A 496 14.69 -10.49 -34.26
C PRO A 496 14.08 -11.67 -33.51
N GLU A 497 14.98 -12.47 -32.94
CA GLU A 497 14.72 -13.46 -31.91
C GLU A 497 14.05 -12.79 -30.70
N ILE A 498 13.44 -13.59 -29.81
CA ILE A 498 12.82 -13.07 -28.59
C ILE A 498 13.91 -12.37 -27.75
N ILE A 499 13.74 -11.07 -27.48
CA ILE A 499 14.68 -10.29 -26.68
C ILE A 499 14.09 -10.12 -25.28
N VAL A 500 14.77 -10.69 -24.28
CA VAL A 500 14.31 -10.70 -22.88
C VAL A 500 14.19 -9.28 -22.29
N THR A 501 15.03 -8.33 -22.75
CA THR A 501 14.98 -6.94 -22.29
C THR A 501 13.67 -6.24 -22.66
N VAL A 502 13.04 -6.61 -23.78
CA VAL A 502 11.74 -6.05 -24.20
C VAL A 502 10.63 -6.44 -23.22
N VAL A 503 10.62 -7.69 -22.76
CA VAL A 503 9.66 -8.16 -21.75
C VAL A 503 9.92 -7.47 -20.40
N THR A 504 11.18 -7.24 -20.06
CA THR A 504 11.56 -6.47 -18.86
C THR A 504 11.04 -5.03 -18.92
N GLU A 505 11.13 -4.37 -20.08
CA GLU A 505 10.56 -3.03 -20.29
C GLU A 505 9.03 -3.03 -20.18
N PHE A 506 8.36 -4.03 -20.74
CA PHE A 506 6.90 -4.17 -20.64
C PHE A 506 6.44 -4.32 -19.19
N VAL A 507 7.14 -5.16 -18.42
CA VAL A 507 6.89 -5.33 -16.98
C VAL A 507 7.14 -4.01 -16.23
N ARG A 508 8.22 -3.29 -16.54
CA ARG A 508 8.52 -1.99 -15.91
C ARG A 508 7.41 -0.96 -16.15
N TRP A 509 6.85 -0.88 -17.36
CA TRP A 509 5.72 0.01 -17.64
C TRP A 509 4.46 -0.39 -16.88
N ASN A 510 4.25 -1.70 -16.70
CA ASN A 510 3.13 -2.21 -15.93
C ASN A 510 3.30 -1.93 -14.43
N GLU A 511 4.50 -2.06 -13.88
CA GLU A 511 4.82 -1.66 -12.50
C GLU A 511 4.52 -0.17 -12.26
N GLU A 512 4.93 0.68 -13.20
CA GLU A 512 4.66 2.12 -13.15
C GLU A 512 3.14 2.41 -13.16
N ALA A 513 2.38 1.67 -13.98
CA ALA A 513 0.93 1.78 -14.04
C ALA A 513 0.25 1.31 -12.74
N ILE A 514 0.67 0.17 -12.18
CA ILE A 514 0.14 -0.32 -10.90
C ILE A 514 0.46 0.65 -9.77
N SER A 515 1.67 1.21 -9.74
CA SER A 515 2.04 2.23 -8.76
C SER A 515 1.10 3.44 -8.84
N ARG A 516 0.74 3.92 -10.04
CA ARG A 516 -0.24 5.00 -10.19
C ARG A 516 -1.65 4.57 -9.77
N CYS A 517 -2.11 3.38 -10.16
CA CYS A 517 -3.42 2.86 -9.73
C CYS A 517 -3.53 2.80 -8.19
N SER A 518 -2.45 2.45 -7.50
CA SER A 518 -2.40 2.39 -6.03
C SER A 518 -2.56 3.77 -5.35
N LEU A 519 -2.24 4.87 -6.04
CA LEU A 519 -2.43 6.22 -5.52
C LEU A 519 -3.91 6.59 -5.45
N PHE A 520 -4.70 6.24 -6.49
CA PHE A 520 -6.09 6.69 -6.60
C PHE A 520 -7.11 5.83 -5.84
N SER A 521 -6.71 4.63 -5.41
CA SER A 521 -7.59 3.66 -4.76
C SER A 521 -7.03 3.14 -3.44
N LEU A 522 -7.68 3.53 -2.33
CA LEU A 522 -7.32 3.10 -0.98
C LEU A 522 -7.98 1.77 -0.57
N GLN A 523 -9.03 1.34 -1.29
CA GLN A 523 -9.78 0.13 -0.96
C GLN A 523 -9.29 -1.06 -1.77
N ALA A 524 -8.95 -2.17 -1.09
CA ALA A 524 -8.39 -3.36 -1.73
C ALA A 524 -9.26 -3.96 -2.84
N ALA A 525 -10.60 -3.91 -2.71
CA ALA A 525 -11.53 -4.39 -3.73
C ALA A 525 -11.52 -3.54 -5.01
N THR A 526 -11.48 -2.21 -4.86
CA THR A 526 -11.44 -1.28 -5.99
C THR A 526 -10.05 -1.29 -6.64
N LEU A 527 -9.00 -1.44 -5.84
CA LEU A 527 -7.64 -1.67 -6.33
C LEU A 527 -7.58 -2.98 -7.12
N ALA A 528 -8.20 -4.04 -6.61
CA ALA A 528 -8.36 -5.32 -7.31
C ALA A 528 -9.12 -5.16 -8.65
N ALA A 529 -10.18 -4.37 -8.70
CA ALA A 529 -10.88 -4.12 -9.95
C ALA A 529 -10.02 -3.34 -10.97
N SER A 530 -9.15 -2.44 -10.49
CA SER A 530 -8.30 -1.59 -11.32
C SER A 530 -7.07 -2.29 -11.92
N PHE A 531 -6.42 -3.21 -11.18
CA PHE A 531 -5.20 -3.86 -11.66
C PHE A 531 -5.50 -4.94 -12.72
N LYS A 532 -6.63 -5.65 -12.60
CA LYS A 532 -6.92 -6.81 -13.45
C LYS A 532 -6.92 -6.45 -14.95
N PRO A 533 -7.55 -5.34 -15.38
CA PRO A 533 -7.47 -4.87 -16.77
C PRO A 533 -6.06 -4.46 -17.21
N VAL A 534 -5.23 -3.95 -16.31
CA VAL A 534 -3.84 -3.54 -16.58
C VAL A 534 -2.92 -4.76 -16.72
N PHE A 535 -3.08 -5.76 -15.86
CA PHE A 535 -2.30 -7.00 -15.90
C PHE A 535 -2.67 -7.86 -17.09
N THR A 536 -3.97 -8.02 -17.40
CA THR A 536 -4.41 -8.74 -18.60
C THR A 536 -3.87 -8.11 -19.88
N CYS A 537 -3.76 -6.78 -19.95
CA CYS A 537 -3.14 -6.10 -21.09
C CYS A 537 -1.65 -6.44 -21.26
N LEU A 538 -0.91 -6.60 -20.16
CA LEU A 538 0.48 -7.06 -20.20
C LEU A 538 0.56 -8.53 -20.66
N LEU A 539 -0.27 -9.40 -20.07
CA LEU A 539 -0.29 -10.82 -20.40
C LEU A 539 -0.58 -11.06 -21.88
N ASP A 540 -1.57 -10.35 -22.44
CA ASP A 540 -1.91 -10.43 -23.87
C ASP A 540 -0.73 -9.99 -24.75
N GLN A 541 -0.10 -8.85 -24.43
CA GLN A 541 1.03 -8.35 -25.20
C GLN A 541 2.25 -9.28 -25.13
N VAL A 542 2.62 -9.76 -23.94
CA VAL A 542 3.77 -10.66 -23.76
C VAL A 542 3.50 -12.02 -24.41
N SER A 543 2.28 -12.55 -24.26
CA SER A 543 1.86 -13.79 -24.93
C SER A 543 1.98 -13.66 -26.46
N GLN A 544 1.49 -12.56 -27.05
CA GLN A 544 1.61 -12.31 -28.48
C GLN A 544 3.07 -12.15 -28.93
N TYR A 545 3.87 -11.42 -28.16
CA TYR A 545 5.29 -11.19 -28.47
C TYR A 545 6.09 -12.49 -28.48
N ILE A 546 5.99 -13.30 -27.42
CA ILE A 546 6.71 -14.57 -27.27
C ILE A 546 6.19 -15.59 -28.29
N THR A 547 4.87 -15.74 -28.43
CA THR A 547 4.27 -16.69 -29.38
C THR A 547 4.71 -16.35 -30.80
N GLY A 548 4.61 -15.08 -31.22
CA GLY A 548 5.05 -14.66 -32.54
C GLY A 548 6.56 -14.82 -32.76
N GLY A 549 7.38 -14.65 -31.72
CA GLY A 549 8.82 -14.91 -31.78
C GLY A 549 9.14 -16.40 -31.97
N LEU A 550 8.48 -17.28 -31.22
CA LEU A 550 8.62 -18.73 -31.36
C LEU A 550 8.11 -19.23 -32.70
N GLU A 551 7.00 -18.69 -33.21
CA GLU A 551 6.47 -19.05 -34.53
C GLU A 551 7.45 -18.69 -35.64
N ARG A 552 8.05 -17.48 -35.60
CA ARG A 552 9.09 -17.10 -36.57
C ARG A 552 10.30 -18.04 -36.52
N ALA A 553 10.78 -18.39 -35.32
CA ALA A 553 11.90 -19.32 -35.18
C ALA A 553 11.54 -20.73 -35.68
N ARG A 554 10.31 -21.18 -35.42
CA ARG A 554 9.78 -22.46 -35.91
C ARG A 554 9.66 -22.49 -37.44
N ASP A 555 9.24 -21.39 -38.05
CA ASP A 555 9.13 -21.28 -39.51
C ASP A 555 10.51 -21.41 -40.16
N CYS A 556 11.58 -20.89 -39.55
CA CYS A 556 12.96 -21.13 -40.00
C CYS A 556 13.37 -22.61 -39.93
N VAL A 557 12.94 -23.35 -38.90
CA VAL A 557 13.17 -24.80 -38.80
C VAL A 557 12.39 -25.54 -39.90
N THR A 558 11.16 -25.13 -40.16
CA THR A 558 10.29 -25.71 -41.20
C THR A 558 10.85 -25.46 -42.60
N GLU A 559 11.37 -24.26 -42.87
CA GLU A 559 12.03 -23.91 -44.13
C GLU A 559 13.31 -24.74 -44.33
N ALA A 560 14.12 -24.91 -43.28
CA ALA A 560 15.31 -25.76 -43.34
C ALA A 560 14.96 -27.24 -43.64
N ALA A 561 13.88 -27.75 -43.04
CA ALA A 561 13.37 -29.08 -43.32
C ALA A 561 12.90 -29.23 -44.79
N ALA A 562 12.20 -28.24 -45.33
CA ALA A 562 11.76 -28.24 -46.73
C ALA A 562 12.94 -28.18 -47.72
N LEU A 563 13.98 -27.40 -47.43
CA LEU A 563 15.22 -27.37 -48.22
C LEU A 563 15.86 -28.76 -48.27
N ARG A 564 15.95 -29.42 -47.12
CA ARG A 564 16.48 -30.78 -47.00
C ARG A 564 15.67 -31.79 -47.82
N GLU A 565 14.33 -31.78 -47.76
CA GLU A 565 13.48 -32.68 -48.56
C GLU A 565 13.65 -32.48 -50.08
N LYS A 566 13.74 -31.21 -50.51
CA LYS A 566 13.98 -30.85 -51.91
C LYS A 566 15.29 -31.44 -52.45
N HIS A 567 16.32 -31.51 -51.61
CA HIS A 567 17.63 -32.07 -51.98
C HIS A 567 17.69 -33.61 -51.89
N LEU A 568 16.80 -34.26 -51.14
CA LEU A 568 16.67 -35.72 -51.08
C LEU A 568 16.07 -36.30 -52.37
N LEU A 569 15.05 -35.64 -52.94
CA LEU A 569 14.35 -36.05 -54.17
C LEU A 569 15.17 -35.85 -55.46
N GLY A 570 16.20 -35.02 -55.44
CA GLY A 570 17.03 -34.67 -56.61
C GLY A 570 18.17 -35.64 -56.95
N THR A 571 18.26 -36.79 -56.27
CA THR A 571 19.41 -37.72 -56.34
C THR A 571 19.41 -38.65 -57.57
N SER A 572 18.47 -38.51 -58.51
CA SER A 572 18.42 -39.29 -59.76
C SER A 572 19.30 -38.73 -60.90
N VAL A 573 20.20 -37.77 -60.64
CA VAL A 573 20.86 -37.00 -61.71
C VAL A 573 22.35 -37.38 -61.90
N SER A 574 22.73 -37.45 -63.18
CA SER A 574 24.02 -37.84 -63.77
C SER A 574 25.30 -37.38 -63.02
N ARG A 575 26.42 -38.11 -63.22
CA ARG A 575 27.71 -38.02 -62.49
C ARG A 575 28.33 -36.62 -62.35
N ARG A 576 27.98 -35.64 -63.21
CA ARG A 576 28.42 -34.23 -63.11
C ARG A 576 27.62 -33.37 -62.11
N VAL A 577 26.40 -33.78 -61.77
CA VAL A 577 25.51 -33.07 -60.82
C VAL A 577 25.66 -33.61 -59.40
N ALA A 578 26.27 -34.78 -59.22
CA ALA A 578 26.48 -35.42 -57.92
C ALA A 578 27.29 -34.55 -56.92
N ALA A 579 28.36 -33.90 -57.37
CA ALA A 579 29.15 -33.00 -56.51
C ALA A 579 28.37 -31.74 -56.10
N ALA A 580 27.56 -31.19 -57.01
CA ALA A 580 26.69 -30.04 -56.71
C ALA A 580 25.53 -30.42 -55.79
N ALA A 581 24.97 -31.62 -55.95
CA ALA A 581 23.92 -32.17 -55.08
C ALA A 581 24.46 -32.46 -53.67
N ALA A 582 25.67 -33.01 -53.55
CA ALA A 582 26.34 -33.22 -52.27
C ALA A 582 26.61 -31.90 -51.53
N SER A 583 27.12 -30.89 -52.23
CA SER A 583 27.31 -29.55 -51.65
C SER A 583 25.98 -28.89 -51.25
N ALA A 584 24.91 -29.08 -52.02
CA ALA A 584 23.59 -28.56 -51.67
C ALA A 584 22.98 -29.27 -50.44
N ALA A 585 23.17 -30.58 -50.31
CA ALA A 585 22.75 -31.34 -49.14
C ALA A 585 23.50 -30.89 -47.87
N GLU A 586 24.80 -30.61 -47.98
CA GLU A 586 25.60 -30.11 -46.84
C GLU A 586 25.18 -28.69 -46.42
N ASN A 587 24.87 -27.81 -47.38
CA ASN A 587 24.32 -26.49 -47.09
C ASN A 587 22.94 -26.57 -46.41
N ALA A 588 22.10 -27.53 -46.80
CA ALA A 588 20.80 -27.76 -46.16
C ALA A 588 20.96 -28.31 -44.73
N ALA A 589 21.95 -29.18 -44.49
CA ALA A 589 22.30 -29.65 -43.16
C ALA A 589 22.80 -28.52 -42.25
N ALA A 590 23.67 -27.65 -42.77
CA ALA A 590 24.14 -26.47 -42.04
C ALA A 590 23.01 -25.48 -41.73
N ALA A 591 22.06 -25.29 -42.66
CA ALA A 591 20.85 -24.49 -42.43
C ALA A 591 19.96 -25.11 -41.34
N GLY A 592 19.79 -26.43 -41.32
CA GLY A 592 19.06 -27.15 -40.27
C GLY A 592 19.72 -27.03 -38.90
N GLU A 593 21.05 -27.10 -38.82
CA GLU A 593 21.78 -26.90 -37.57
C GLU A 593 21.66 -25.45 -37.05
N SER A 594 21.72 -24.47 -37.96
CA SER A 594 21.57 -23.05 -37.61
C SER A 594 20.15 -22.73 -37.15
N SER A 595 19.11 -23.25 -37.82
CA SER A 595 17.72 -23.04 -37.42
C SER A 595 17.38 -23.76 -36.12
N PHE A 596 17.94 -24.95 -35.88
CA PHE A 596 17.86 -25.64 -34.59
C PHE A 596 18.44 -24.78 -33.47
N ARG A 597 19.65 -24.23 -33.66
CA ARG A 597 20.31 -23.39 -32.66
C ARG A 597 19.49 -22.13 -32.35
N SER A 598 19.01 -21.43 -33.38
CA SER A 598 18.16 -20.25 -33.22
C SER A 598 16.86 -20.57 -32.49
N PHE A 599 16.24 -21.72 -32.79
CA PHE A 599 15.05 -22.16 -32.07
C PHE A 599 15.32 -22.47 -30.59
N MET A 600 16.44 -23.11 -30.26
CA MET A 600 16.84 -23.35 -28.87
C MET A 600 17.04 -22.05 -28.08
N VAL A 601 17.67 -21.04 -28.69
CA VAL A 601 17.81 -19.70 -28.10
C VAL A 601 16.44 -19.05 -27.90
N ALA A 602 15.53 -19.14 -28.88
CA ALA A 602 14.18 -18.61 -28.74
C ALA A 602 13.40 -19.27 -27.59
N VAL A 603 13.53 -20.58 -27.40
CA VAL A 603 12.93 -21.32 -26.27
C VAL A 603 13.52 -20.87 -24.93
N GLN A 604 14.84 -20.66 -24.86
CA GLN A 604 15.52 -20.14 -23.66
C GLN A 604 15.02 -18.73 -23.29
N CYS A 605 14.93 -17.84 -24.28
CA CYS A 605 14.42 -16.48 -24.09
C CYS A 605 12.94 -16.48 -23.69
N CYS A 606 12.12 -17.39 -24.25
CA CYS A 606 10.75 -17.62 -23.83
C CYS A 606 10.68 -18.02 -22.35
N GLY A 607 11.45 -19.03 -21.92
CA GLY A 607 11.51 -19.47 -20.52
C GLY A 607 11.89 -18.34 -19.57
N SER A 608 12.92 -17.57 -19.93
CA SER A 608 13.37 -16.40 -19.16
C SER A 608 12.28 -15.33 -19.07
N SER A 609 11.57 -15.06 -20.16
CA SER A 609 10.48 -14.09 -20.21
C SER A 609 9.29 -14.50 -19.33
N VAL A 610 8.93 -15.78 -19.34
CA VAL A 610 7.88 -16.34 -18.46
C VAL A 610 8.32 -16.24 -16.99
N ALA A 611 9.59 -16.53 -16.67
CA ALA A 611 10.11 -16.41 -15.32
C ALA A 611 10.05 -14.96 -14.80
N ILE A 612 10.38 -13.97 -15.64
CA ILE A 612 10.26 -12.54 -15.29
C ILE A 612 8.79 -12.18 -14.99
N LEU A 613 7.84 -12.64 -15.81
CA LEU A 613 6.41 -12.41 -15.55
C LEU A 613 5.93 -13.07 -14.25
N GLN A 614 6.34 -14.31 -13.98
CA GLN A 614 6.00 -15.01 -12.74
C GLN A 614 6.57 -14.28 -11.52
N GLN A 615 7.83 -13.84 -11.60
CA GLN A 615 8.48 -13.10 -10.53
C GLN A 615 7.79 -11.76 -10.27
N TYR A 616 7.40 -11.04 -11.32
CA TYR A 616 6.59 -9.82 -11.22
C TYR A 616 5.23 -10.08 -10.55
N PHE A 617 4.53 -11.15 -10.96
CA PHE A 617 3.25 -11.53 -10.37
C PHE A 617 3.39 -11.81 -8.86
N VAL A 618 4.39 -12.58 -8.45
CA VAL A 618 4.60 -12.92 -7.03
C VAL A 618 5.00 -11.70 -6.20
N ASN A 619 5.90 -10.84 -6.70
CA ASN A 619 6.43 -9.72 -5.92
C ASN A 619 5.48 -8.54 -5.82
N SER A 620 4.88 -8.15 -6.96
CA SER A 620 4.18 -6.87 -7.09
C SER A 620 2.67 -7.04 -7.07
N ILE A 621 2.15 -8.11 -7.70
CA ILE A 621 0.70 -8.28 -7.87
C ILE A 621 0.10 -9.10 -6.72
N SER A 622 0.69 -10.24 -6.38
CA SER A 622 0.11 -11.22 -5.44
C SER A 622 -0.33 -10.57 -4.13
N ARG A 623 0.53 -9.73 -3.53
CA ARG A 623 0.23 -9.01 -2.28
C ARG A 623 -0.99 -8.11 -2.36
N LEU A 624 -1.23 -7.48 -3.51
CA LEU A 624 -2.38 -6.59 -3.72
C LEU A 624 -3.70 -7.37 -3.87
N LEU A 625 -3.62 -8.66 -4.24
CA LEU A 625 -4.80 -9.50 -4.53
C LEU A 625 -5.23 -10.38 -3.38
N LEU A 626 -4.32 -10.71 -2.46
CA LEU A 626 -4.61 -11.54 -1.29
C LEU A 626 -5.80 -11.05 -0.44
N PRO A 627 -6.06 -9.74 -0.28
CA PRO A 627 -7.21 -9.28 0.49
C PRO A 627 -8.58 -9.52 -0.19
N VAL A 628 -8.61 -9.93 -1.47
CA VAL A 628 -9.84 -10.14 -2.24
C VAL A 628 -9.98 -11.62 -2.58
N ASP A 629 -11.01 -12.25 -2.02
CA ASP A 629 -11.26 -13.68 -2.19
C ASP A 629 -11.34 -14.07 -3.68
N GLY A 630 -10.54 -15.06 -4.06
CA GLY A 630 -10.51 -15.61 -5.42
C GLY A 630 -9.78 -14.76 -6.47
N ALA A 631 -9.46 -13.49 -6.19
CA ALA A 631 -8.81 -12.61 -7.17
C ALA A 631 -7.40 -13.10 -7.55
N HIS A 632 -6.61 -13.53 -6.56
CA HIS A 632 -5.29 -14.11 -6.79
C HIS A 632 -5.34 -15.36 -7.68
N ALA A 633 -6.25 -16.29 -7.36
CA ALA A 633 -6.40 -17.53 -8.11
C ALA A 633 -6.81 -17.26 -9.57
N ALA A 634 -7.79 -16.37 -9.77
CA ALA A 634 -8.24 -15.98 -11.11
C ALA A 634 -7.12 -15.34 -11.94
N SER A 635 -6.33 -14.42 -11.38
CA SER A 635 -5.21 -13.80 -12.12
C SER A 635 -4.05 -14.76 -12.37
N SER A 636 -3.82 -15.72 -11.46
CA SER A 636 -2.83 -16.79 -11.69
C SER A 636 -3.26 -17.74 -12.81
N GLU A 637 -4.54 -18.09 -12.89
CA GLU A 637 -5.11 -18.90 -13.96
C GLU A 637 -5.08 -18.17 -15.31
N GLU A 638 -5.38 -16.87 -15.33
CA GLU A 638 -5.26 -16.04 -16.53
C GLU A 638 -3.82 -15.97 -17.04
N MET A 639 -2.82 -15.86 -16.15
CA MET A 639 -1.41 -15.92 -16.52
C MET A 639 -1.03 -17.27 -17.12
N ALA A 640 -1.44 -18.39 -16.50
CA ALA A 640 -1.19 -19.73 -17.03
C ALA A 640 -1.83 -19.91 -18.42
N THR A 641 -3.07 -19.46 -18.57
CA THR A 641 -3.81 -19.53 -19.84
C THR A 641 -3.13 -18.70 -20.93
N ALA A 642 -2.67 -17.49 -20.61
CA ALA A 642 -1.95 -16.64 -21.57
C ALA A 642 -0.64 -17.28 -22.04
N MET A 643 0.10 -17.96 -21.14
CA MET A 643 1.37 -18.61 -21.48
C MET A 643 1.22 -19.96 -22.19
N SER A 644 0.07 -20.63 -22.04
CA SER A 644 -0.20 -21.93 -22.69
C SER A 644 -0.07 -21.89 -24.23
N ARG A 645 -0.35 -20.73 -24.85
CA ARG A 645 -0.21 -20.53 -26.31
C ARG A 645 1.25 -20.63 -26.74
N ALA A 646 2.14 -19.94 -26.02
CA ALA A 646 3.58 -20.00 -26.27
C ALA A 646 4.13 -21.40 -26.00
N GLU A 647 3.68 -22.06 -24.92
CA GLU A 647 4.04 -23.44 -24.60
C GLU A 647 3.67 -24.41 -25.74
N SER A 648 2.45 -24.31 -26.28
CA SER A 648 2.03 -25.15 -27.41
C SER A 648 2.92 -24.99 -28.64
N VAL A 649 3.32 -23.76 -28.96
CA VAL A 649 4.23 -23.48 -30.09
C VAL A 649 5.64 -24.01 -29.80
N ALA A 650 6.16 -23.81 -28.58
CA ALA A 650 7.44 -24.34 -28.15
C ALA A 650 7.49 -25.87 -28.28
N CYS A 651 6.49 -26.58 -27.75
CA CYS A 651 6.38 -28.03 -27.83
C CYS A 651 6.35 -28.53 -29.28
N LYS A 652 5.56 -27.89 -30.16
CA LYS A 652 5.52 -28.23 -31.59
C LYS A 652 6.85 -27.98 -32.29
N GLY A 653 7.54 -26.88 -31.99
CA GLY A 653 8.84 -26.59 -32.58
C GLY A 653 9.95 -27.50 -32.06
N LEU A 654 9.93 -27.89 -30.78
CA LEU A 654 10.87 -28.89 -30.23
C LEU A 654 10.70 -30.25 -30.90
N GLN A 655 9.45 -30.65 -31.15
CA GLN A 655 9.13 -31.87 -31.91
C GLN A 655 9.72 -31.83 -33.33
N GLN A 656 9.56 -30.72 -34.05
CA GLN A 656 10.13 -30.51 -35.39
C GLN A 656 11.67 -30.46 -35.36
N CYS A 657 12.26 -29.91 -34.29
CA CYS A 657 13.70 -29.94 -34.08
C CYS A 657 14.21 -31.39 -33.95
N ILE A 658 13.53 -32.24 -33.16
CA ILE A 658 13.87 -33.66 -33.07
C ILE A 658 13.76 -34.34 -34.44
N GLU A 659 12.68 -34.08 -35.19
CA GLU A 659 12.50 -34.63 -36.54
C GLU A 659 13.63 -34.22 -37.48
N THR A 660 14.03 -32.95 -37.44
CA THR A 660 15.15 -32.42 -38.24
C THR A 660 16.47 -33.10 -37.88
N VAL A 661 16.74 -33.29 -36.59
CA VAL A 661 17.95 -33.96 -36.09
C VAL A 661 17.98 -35.43 -36.49
N ILE A 662 16.89 -36.17 -36.29
CA ILE A 662 16.81 -37.60 -36.63
C ILE A 662 16.94 -37.81 -38.13
N ALA A 663 16.25 -36.98 -38.92
CA ALA A 663 16.36 -37.06 -40.36
C ALA A 663 17.84 -36.86 -40.77
N GLU A 664 18.55 -35.91 -40.16
CA GLU A 664 19.96 -35.66 -40.51
C GLU A 664 20.87 -36.82 -40.13
N VAL A 665 20.65 -37.44 -38.97
CA VAL A 665 21.33 -38.67 -38.60
C VAL A 665 21.05 -39.78 -39.61
N GLU A 666 19.80 -40.00 -40.02
CA GLU A 666 19.44 -41.01 -41.02
C GLU A 666 20.10 -40.75 -42.39
N ARG A 667 20.26 -39.48 -42.78
CA ARG A 667 20.97 -39.07 -44.00
C ARG A 667 22.46 -39.40 -43.90
N LEU A 668 23.11 -39.02 -42.80
CA LEU A 668 24.53 -39.29 -42.56
C LEU A 668 24.80 -40.79 -42.55
N LEU A 669 23.98 -41.56 -41.83
CA LEU A 669 24.08 -43.01 -41.79
C LEU A 669 23.88 -43.62 -43.18
N SER A 670 22.92 -43.14 -43.98
CA SER A 670 22.67 -43.70 -45.32
C SER A 670 23.73 -43.30 -46.36
N THR A 671 24.41 -42.17 -46.18
CA THR A 671 25.39 -41.64 -47.14
C THR A 671 26.80 -42.17 -46.86
N GLU A 672 27.18 -42.24 -45.58
CA GLU A 672 28.55 -42.57 -45.17
C GLU A 672 28.77 -44.07 -44.88
N GLN A 673 27.71 -44.80 -44.51
CA GLN A 673 27.83 -46.22 -44.14
C GLN A 673 27.86 -47.11 -45.39
N LYS A 674 28.93 -47.89 -45.56
CA LYS A 674 29.09 -48.79 -46.70
C LYS A 674 28.69 -50.21 -46.31
N ALA A 675 28.21 -50.99 -47.28
CA ALA A 675 27.93 -52.42 -47.06
C ALA A 675 29.18 -53.23 -46.68
N THR A 676 30.35 -52.79 -47.15
CA THR A 676 31.67 -53.38 -46.82
C THR A 676 32.05 -53.22 -45.36
N ASP A 677 31.44 -52.27 -44.65
CA ASP A 677 31.75 -51.98 -43.26
C ASP A 677 31.17 -53.04 -42.31
N TYR A 678 30.08 -53.73 -42.72
CA TYR A 678 29.47 -54.82 -41.96
C TYR A 678 29.75 -56.21 -42.55
N ARG A 679 30.20 -56.25 -43.82
CA ARG A 679 30.49 -57.46 -44.58
C ARG A 679 31.80 -57.29 -45.36
N SER A 680 32.92 -57.80 -44.83
CA SER A 680 34.18 -57.81 -45.59
C SER A 680 34.07 -58.80 -46.76
N PRO A 681 34.52 -58.44 -47.98
CA PRO A 681 34.52 -59.36 -49.12
C PRO A 681 35.66 -60.39 -49.08
N ASP A 682 36.53 -60.35 -48.07
CA ASP A 682 37.70 -61.20 -47.92
C ASP A 682 37.70 -61.84 -46.52
N ASP A 683 37.46 -63.16 -46.45
CA ASP A 683 37.30 -63.95 -45.20
C ASP A 683 38.62 -64.08 -44.40
N GLY A 684 39.75 -63.61 -44.95
CA GLY A 684 41.08 -63.71 -44.33
C GLY A 684 41.58 -62.45 -43.61
N ILE A 685 40.85 -61.32 -43.70
CA ILE A 685 41.26 -60.06 -43.07
C ILE A 685 40.57 -59.93 -41.70
N ILE A 686 41.37 -59.70 -40.65
CA ILE A 686 40.88 -59.44 -39.29
C ILE A 686 39.87 -58.29 -39.35
N PRO A 687 38.66 -58.45 -38.77
CA PRO A 687 37.67 -57.38 -38.74
C PRO A 687 38.24 -56.10 -38.13
N ASP A 688 38.12 -54.97 -38.84
CA ASP A 688 38.48 -53.66 -38.28
C ASP A 688 37.40 -53.26 -37.25
N HIS A 689 37.77 -53.22 -35.97
CA HIS A 689 36.88 -52.86 -34.88
C HIS A 689 36.82 -51.34 -34.62
N ARG A 690 37.42 -50.51 -35.48
CA ARG A 690 37.33 -49.06 -35.37
C ARG A 690 35.89 -48.58 -35.66
N PRO A 691 35.46 -47.48 -35.03
CA PRO A 691 34.18 -46.85 -35.37
C PRO A 691 34.13 -46.50 -36.86
N THR A 692 32.99 -46.77 -37.51
CA THR A 692 32.79 -46.44 -38.92
C THR A 692 32.79 -44.92 -39.13
N SER A 693 33.11 -44.45 -40.34
CA SER A 693 33.03 -43.03 -40.67
C SER A 693 31.63 -42.46 -40.44
N ALA A 694 30.59 -43.24 -40.74
CA ALA A 694 29.20 -42.87 -40.47
C ALA A 694 28.92 -42.68 -38.98
N CYS A 695 29.45 -43.56 -38.12
CA CYS A 695 29.33 -43.43 -36.67
C CYS A 695 30.04 -42.16 -36.18
N ALA A 696 31.28 -41.91 -36.62
CA ALA A 696 32.03 -40.72 -36.24
C ALA A 696 31.32 -39.42 -36.67
N CYS A 697 30.81 -39.36 -37.90
CA CYS A 697 30.07 -38.20 -38.42
C CYS A 697 28.74 -37.98 -37.67
N ALA A 698 27.98 -39.04 -37.40
CA ALA A 698 26.71 -38.95 -36.67
C ALA A 698 26.92 -38.49 -35.21
N VAL A 699 27.94 -39.02 -34.53
CA VAL A 699 28.28 -38.62 -33.15
C VAL A 699 28.77 -37.18 -33.09
N ALA A 700 29.60 -36.74 -34.06
CA ALA A 700 30.06 -35.36 -34.15
C ALA A 700 28.90 -34.38 -34.36
N TYR A 701 27.95 -34.71 -35.25
CA TYR A 701 26.74 -33.92 -35.46
C TYR A 701 25.87 -33.84 -34.19
N LEU A 702 25.56 -35.00 -33.58
CA LEU A 702 24.76 -35.07 -32.36
C LEU A 702 25.39 -34.28 -31.21
N SER A 703 26.71 -34.30 -31.07
CA SER A 703 27.41 -33.55 -30.02
C SER A 703 27.17 -32.04 -30.15
N ARG A 704 27.25 -31.49 -31.36
CA ARG A 704 27.01 -30.05 -31.63
C ARG A 704 25.55 -29.63 -31.39
N VAL A 705 24.61 -30.49 -31.80
CA VAL A 705 23.17 -30.28 -31.56
C VAL A 705 22.85 -30.35 -30.06
N LEU A 706 23.39 -31.34 -29.35
CA LEU A 706 23.18 -31.52 -27.92
C LEU A 706 23.77 -30.37 -27.11
N GLU A 707 24.92 -29.82 -27.50
CA GLU A 707 25.48 -28.61 -26.88
C GLU A 707 24.48 -27.45 -26.93
N SER A 708 23.89 -27.20 -28.10
CA SER A 708 22.87 -26.14 -28.28
C SER A 708 21.56 -26.45 -27.53
N ALA A 709 21.16 -27.72 -27.43
CA ALA A 709 19.99 -28.13 -26.65
C ALA A 709 20.22 -28.00 -25.14
N PHE A 710 21.44 -28.26 -24.67
CA PHE A 710 21.81 -28.16 -23.25
C PHE A 710 21.90 -26.73 -22.76
N THR A 711 22.20 -25.78 -23.64
CA THR A 711 22.13 -24.34 -23.32
C THR A 711 20.71 -23.80 -23.39
N GLY A 712 19.86 -24.34 -24.27
CA GLY A 712 18.50 -23.83 -24.48
C GLY A 712 17.42 -24.41 -23.55
N LEU A 713 17.62 -25.64 -23.05
CA LEU A 713 16.63 -26.36 -22.24
C LEU A 713 17.16 -26.65 -20.83
N GLU A 714 16.30 -26.48 -19.84
CA GLU A 714 16.62 -26.69 -18.42
C GLU A 714 15.63 -27.65 -17.74
N GLY A 715 16.05 -28.23 -16.61
CA GLY A 715 15.22 -29.04 -15.73
C GLY A 715 14.51 -30.22 -16.41
N LEU A 716 13.21 -30.37 -16.14
CA LEU A 716 12.38 -31.46 -16.67
C LEU A 716 12.19 -31.37 -18.19
N ASN A 717 12.19 -30.17 -18.77
CA ASN A 717 12.07 -29.98 -20.22
C ASN A 717 13.28 -30.57 -20.96
N LYS A 718 14.48 -30.38 -20.40
CA LYS A 718 15.71 -31.02 -20.90
C LYS A 718 15.61 -32.55 -20.84
N GLN A 719 15.16 -33.10 -19.72
CA GLN A 719 15.02 -34.56 -19.57
C GLN A 719 14.01 -35.16 -20.57
N ALA A 720 12.84 -34.52 -20.73
CA ALA A 720 11.81 -34.96 -21.65
C ALA A 720 12.30 -34.93 -23.10
N PHE A 721 12.96 -33.84 -23.51
CA PHE A 721 13.53 -33.70 -24.85
C PHE A 721 14.57 -34.78 -25.16
N LEU A 722 15.51 -35.03 -24.23
CA LEU A 722 16.56 -36.04 -24.42
C LEU A 722 16.00 -37.46 -24.45
N THR A 723 14.98 -37.74 -23.65
CA THR A 723 14.31 -39.05 -23.65
C THR A 723 13.65 -39.32 -25.00
N GLU A 724 12.91 -38.35 -25.54
CA GLU A 724 12.26 -38.49 -26.84
C GLU A 724 13.29 -38.59 -27.99
N LEU A 725 14.32 -37.74 -27.98
CA LEU A 725 15.42 -37.80 -28.94
C LEU A 725 16.13 -39.15 -28.90
N GLY A 726 16.44 -39.65 -27.70
CA GLY A 726 17.08 -40.96 -27.50
C GLY A 726 16.23 -42.12 -28.00
N ASN A 727 14.92 -42.11 -27.71
CA ASN A 727 13.99 -43.14 -28.18
C ASN A 727 13.91 -43.17 -29.72
N ARG A 728 13.84 -42.00 -30.37
CA ARG A 728 13.82 -41.93 -31.84
C ARG A 728 15.15 -42.30 -32.46
N LEU A 729 16.26 -41.89 -31.85
CA LEU A 729 17.59 -42.29 -32.30
C LEU A 729 17.76 -43.81 -32.22
N HIS A 730 17.36 -44.43 -31.11
CA HIS A 730 17.40 -45.89 -30.96
C HIS A 730 16.59 -46.61 -32.04
N LYS A 731 15.36 -46.14 -32.29
CA LYS A 731 14.51 -46.71 -33.36
C LYS A 731 15.11 -46.50 -34.76
N GLY A 732 15.66 -45.32 -35.03
CA GLY A 732 16.33 -45.00 -36.30
C GLY A 732 17.55 -45.89 -36.55
N LEU A 733 18.37 -46.12 -35.51
CA LEU A 733 19.53 -47.02 -35.58
C LEU A 733 19.11 -48.48 -35.84
N LEU A 734 18.10 -48.98 -35.13
CA LEU A 734 17.56 -50.33 -35.38
C LEU A 734 17.08 -50.50 -36.82
N ASN A 735 16.30 -49.53 -37.31
CA ASN A 735 15.81 -49.53 -38.69
C ASN A 735 16.95 -49.46 -39.72
N HIS A 736 18.03 -48.73 -39.40
CA HIS A 736 19.21 -48.65 -40.24
C HIS A 736 19.96 -49.99 -40.28
N TRP A 737 20.24 -50.60 -39.13
CA TRP A 737 20.95 -51.88 -39.05
C TRP A 737 20.19 -53.04 -39.71
N GLN A 738 18.86 -53.04 -39.66
CA GLN A 738 18.04 -54.04 -40.37
C GLN A 738 18.23 -54.04 -41.89
N LYS A 739 18.78 -52.95 -42.48
CA LYS A 739 19.05 -52.87 -43.92
C LYS A 739 20.35 -53.57 -44.34
N PHE A 740 21.20 -53.95 -43.39
CA PHE A 740 22.51 -54.54 -43.66
C PHE A 740 22.57 -56.02 -43.28
N THR A 741 23.44 -56.76 -43.98
CA THR A 741 23.76 -58.15 -43.66
C THR A 741 25.13 -58.18 -43.00
N PHE A 742 25.24 -58.90 -41.88
CA PHE A 742 26.46 -58.99 -41.08
C PHE A 742 27.20 -60.30 -41.38
N ASN A 743 28.54 -60.28 -41.33
CA ASN A 743 29.33 -61.51 -41.42
C ASN A 743 28.98 -62.48 -40.26
N PRO A 744 28.74 -63.77 -40.54
CA PRO A 744 28.47 -64.76 -39.51
C PRO A 744 29.78 -65.09 -38.79
N ARG A 745 29.99 -64.45 -37.63
CA ARG A 745 31.05 -64.66 -36.62
C ARG A 745 32.45 -65.02 -37.12
#